data_AF-A0A9D6FP15-F1
#
_entry.id   AF-A0A9D6FP15-F1
#
_cell.length_a   1.000
_cell.length_b   1.000
_cell.length_c   1.000
_cell.angle_alpha   90.00
_cell.angle_beta   90.00
_cell.angle_gamma   90.00
#
_symmetry.space_group_name_H-M   'P 1'
#
loop_
_entity.id
_entity.type
_entity.pdbx_description
1 polymer ?
#
loop_
_entity_poly.entity_id
_entity_poly.type
_entity_poly.pdbx_seq_one_letter_code
_entity_poly.pdbx_strand_id
1 'polypeptide(L)'
;MRQVVQSYRKGDLKMVTVPVPRLKAGGVLVRTKVSAVSIGTERLMIETARKSLLGKAMARPDLVRRALEKAGKEGFLSVWREAMNRLDEPVPLGYSSCGEVIGVGEGVSHLSAGDRVACMGAGFAGHGEVVWVPERLCAKIPEGVDWDEAAFGMVGGIALHGVNNARIVPGDRVAVIGLGLLGLLTVQMVKARGAQAIGVDVDPAKVALAKGLGAHHAFLNSIQEEVENLTRGRGADRVIVTASSNDTGPMDLAAQIARARGRIVLVGVCALTLDRKAFWEKELELTVSKAAGPGSLGENAGENGARQLLEEYLMLVASKEIQMKPLITHRFRFDEALKAYAGLISGRDRYIGVVFEYADGGSTGCDRDSTVQVTPMSSSARAVRTVGVIGGGPFAKNVLLPQLKLAKGVRLKTIATTNGVGSQHLAKKFGFEYATSRHEEVMDDPEIDSVMILTRHHQHAPLVLEALEKKRNIYVEKPLAICEEELLAIAEKMSGLNGKAPRLAVGFNRSASPLVARAKASLKGRTSPLVMTYRINAGFIPLEHWVHDPAEGGGRVIGEVCHYLELMAHLADSDPVSVYAKGVPARGGKYSSDDNVVITVAFGDGSLGTILYTAQGSKAFSRERLEIFCGDCVAAIEDFRSLTWVQGGRRRQTRLMAQELGFREELEQFFKPGRACARDLNRALRVSLASIRARESLEAGVPLDVEPLCGVEP
;
A
#
# COMPACT_ATOMS: atom_id res chain seq x y z
N MET A 1 16.10 7.63 12.02
CA MET A 1 15.91 8.88 11.24
C MET A 1 14.67 9.66 11.68
N ARG A 2 14.63 10.96 11.42
CA ARG A 2 13.48 11.85 11.64
C ARG A 2 12.66 12.02 10.35
N GLN A 3 11.35 12.10 10.49
CA GLN A 3 10.43 12.29 9.37
C GLN A 3 9.22 13.12 9.81
N VAL A 4 8.71 13.97 8.91
CA VAL A 4 7.47 14.73 9.14
C VAL A 4 6.29 13.90 8.65
N VAL A 5 5.33 13.68 9.55
CA VAL A 5 4.11 12.94 9.28
C VAL A 5 2.88 13.74 9.70
N GLN A 6 1.78 13.48 9.02
CA GLN A 6 0.47 13.99 9.35
C GLN A 6 -0.44 12.88 9.85
N SER A 7 -1.13 13.11 10.97
CA SER A 7 -2.26 12.26 11.34
C SER A 7 -3.46 12.63 10.49
N TYR A 8 -3.89 11.74 9.60
CA TYR A 8 -5.11 11.99 8.85
C TYR A 8 -6.36 11.96 9.75
N ARG A 9 -6.31 11.29 10.90
CA ARG A 9 -7.39 11.27 11.90
C ARG A 9 -7.52 12.59 12.65
N LYS A 10 -6.43 13.07 13.24
CA LYS A 10 -6.42 14.26 14.12
C LYS A 10 -6.11 15.57 13.41
N GLY A 11 -5.54 15.51 12.20
CA GLY A 11 -5.11 16.68 11.43
C GLY A 11 -3.85 17.36 11.95
N ASP A 12 -3.17 16.78 12.95
CA ASP A 12 -1.93 17.31 13.52
C ASP A 12 -0.69 16.85 12.77
N LEU A 13 0.31 17.73 12.73
CA LEU A 13 1.63 17.48 12.15
C LEU A 13 2.61 17.12 13.26
N LYS A 14 3.46 16.12 13.00
CA LYS A 14 4.46 15.66 13.96
C LYS A 14 5.77 15.35 13.26
N MET A 15 6.86 15.65 13.95
CA MET A 15 8.16 15.08 13.66
C MET A 15 8.27 13.80 14.49
N VAL A 16 8.53 12.69 13.82
CA VAL A 16 8.67 11.37 14.46
C VAL A 16 10.04 10.79 14.16
N THR A 17 10.60 10.08 15.13
CA THR A 17 11.77 9.23 14.91
C THR A 17 11.29 7.86 14.46
N VAL A 18 11.77 7.41 13.31
CA VAL A 18 11.38 6.16 12.65
C VAL A 18 12.62 5.39 12.19
N PRO A 19 12.52 4.07 12.00
CA PRO A 19 13.54 3.29 11.33
C PRO A 19 13.91 3.86 9.97
N VAL A 20 15.18 3.77 9.58
CA VAL A 20 15.56 3.98 8.18
C VAL A 20 14.82 2.94 7.31
N PRO A 21 14.15 3.33 6.20
CA PRO A 21 13.46 2.38 5.33
C PRO A 21 14.37 1.26 4.84
N ARG A 22 13.81 0.06 4.61
CA ARG A 22 14.58 -1.06 4.06
C ARG A 22 14.92 -0.77 2.59
N LEU A 23 16.15 -1.10 2.19
CA LEU A 23 16.52 -1.16 0.78
C LEU A 23 15.76 -2.31 0.11
N LYS A 24 14.94 -1.97 -0.88
CA LYS A 24 14.18 -2.94 -1.70
C LYS A 24 14.68 -2.94 -3.14
N ALA A 25 14.48 -4.05 -3.84
CA ALA A 25 14.70 -4.16 -5.28
C ALA A 25 13.94 -3.07 -6.07
N GLY A 26 14.49 -2.68 -7.22
CA GLY A 26 13.92 -1.67 -8.12
C GLY A 26 13.91 -0.24 -7.55
N GLY A 27 14.75 0.06 -6.55
CA GLY A 27 14.84 1.39 -5.96
C GLY A 27 16.13 1.65 -5.21
N VAL A 28 16.26 2.86 -4.72
CA VAL A 28 17.46 3.37 -4.03
C VAL A 28 17.11 3.94 -2.67
N LEU A 29 18.04 3.86 -1.72
CA LEU A 29 18.02 4.67 -0.51
C LEU A 29 18.77 5.98 -0.77
N VAL A 30 18.13 7.10 -0.47
CA VAL A 30 18.68 8.44 -0.67
C VAL A 30 18.74 9.14 0.67
N ARG A 31 19.94 9.61 1.05
CA ARG A 31 20.12 10.54 2.16
C ARG A 31 19.74 11.93 1.67
N THR A 32 18.64 12.45 2.19
CA THR A 32 18.09 13.74 1.76
C THR A 32 19.05 14.86 2.15
N LYS A 33 19.37 15.73 1.19
CA LYS A 33 20.13 16.97 1.41
C LYS A 33 19.19 18.16 1.48
N VAL A 34 18.22 18.20 0.57
CA VAL A 34 17.18 19.23 0.51
C VAL A 34 15.85 18.59 0.14
N SER A 35 14.76 19.08 0.75
CA SER A 35 13.41 18.77 0.29
C SER A 35 12.60 20.03 0.09
N ALA A 36 11.74 20.03 -0.94
CA ALA A 36 10.99 21.21 -1.35
C ALA A 36 9.53 21.09 -0.95
N VAL A 37 8.96 22.22 -0.49
CA VAL A 37 7.55 22.33 -0.12
C VAL A 37 6.81 23.08 -1.22
N SER A 38 5.75 22.46 -1.72
CA SER A 38 4.75 23.12 -2.56
C SER A 38 3.55 23.50 -1.72
N ILE A 39 3.44 24.80 -1.44
CA ILE A 39 2.49 25.33 -0.46
C ILE A 39 1.05 24.97 -0.83
N GLY A 40 0.67 25.10 -2.10
CA GLY A 40 -0.72 24.84 -2.52
C GLY A 40 -1.14 23.39 -2.26
N THR A 41 -0.32 22.44 -2.70
CA THR A 41 -0.61 21.00 -2.56
C THR A 41 -0.57 20.56 -1.10
N GLU A 42 0.44 20.98 -0.35
CA GLU A 42 0.59 20.59 1.05
C GLU A 42 -0.44 21.24 1.97
N ARG A 43 -0.79 22.51 1.72
CA ARG A 43 -1.88 23.18 2.42
C ARG A 43 -3.21 22.46 2.19
N LEU A 44 -3.52 22.06 0.96
CA LEU A 44 -4.73 21.29 0.66
C LEU A 44 -4.75 19.94 1.39
N MET A 45 -3.62 19.23 1.44
CA MET A 45 -3.50 17.98 2.21
C MET A 45 -3.75 18.23 3.69
N ILE A 46 -3.16 19.29 4.26
CA ILE A 46 -3.30 19.63 5.68
C ILE A 46 -4.71 20.07 6.03
N GLU A 47 -5.33 20.94 5.25
CA GLU A 47 -6.71 21.39 5.45
C GLU A 47 -7.69 20.22 5.34
N THR A 48 -7.47 19.31 4.38
CA THR A 48 -8.28 18.09 4.23
C THR A 48 -8.15 17.17 5.45
N ALA A 49 -6.94 16.99 5.98
CA ALA A 49 -6.70 16.20 7.18
C ALA A 49 -7.32 16.84 8.45
N ARG A 50 -7.46 18.17 8.50
CA ARG A 50 -8.10 18.90 9.61
C ARG A 50 -9.63 18.88 9.59
N LYS A 51 -10.27 18.47 8.47
CA LYS A 51 -11.72 18.32 8.41
C LYS A 51 -12.23 17.31 9.46
N SER A 52 -13.42 17.57 10.01
CA SER A 52 -14.13 16.61 10.87
C SER A 52 -14.36 15.29 10.14
N LEU A 53 -14.67 14.21 10.86
CA LEU A 53 -15.01 12.92 10.23
C LEU A 53 -16.16 13.08 9.21
N LEU A 54 -17.16 13.90 9.53
CA LEU A 54 -18.25 14.24 8.62
C LEU A 54 -17.75 15.01 7.40
N GLY A 55 -16.89 16.01 7.59
CA GLY A 55 -16.29 16.76 6.48
C GLY A 55 -15.44 15.89 5.56
N LYS A 56 -14.73 14.89 6.10
CA LYS A 56 -13.98 13.89 5.33
C LYS A 56 -14.90 12.95 4.56
N ALA A 57 -15.99 12.50 5.19
CA ALA A 57 -17.00 11.67 4.56
C ALA A 57 -17.68 12.40 3.39
N MET A 58 -18.05 13.67 3.57
CA MET A 58 -18.63 14.50 2.51
C MET A 58 -17.65 14.78 1.36
N ALA A 59 -16.36 14.90 1.64
CA ALA A 59 -15.34 15.08 0.61
C ALA A 59 -15.07 13.81 -0.22
N ARG A 60 -15.45 12.62 0.29
CA ARG A 60 -15.22 11.31 -0.35
C ARG A 60 -16.47 10.43 -0.25
N PRO A 61 -17.59 10.83 -0.89
CA PRO A 61 -18.85 10.08 -0.82
C PRO A 61 -18.72 8.68 -1.44
N ASP A 62 -17.80 8.52 -2.39
CA ASP A 62 -17.42 7.24 -3.00
C ASP A 62 -16.91 6.22 -1.96
N LEU A 63 -16.04 6.66 -1.04
CA LEU A 63 -15.49 5.80 0.00
C LEU A 63 -16.55 5.45 1.05
N VAL A 64 -17.44 6.39 1.37
CA VAL A 64 -18.55 6.17 2.31
C VAL A 64 -19.51 5.12 1.75
N ARG A 65 -19.89 5.23 0.47
CA ARG A 65 -20.75 4.24 -0.20
C ARG A 65 -20.13 2.85 -0.16
N ARG A 66 -18.84 2.73 -0.49
CA ARG A 66 -18.11 1.46 -0.41
C ARG A 66 -18.05 0.90 1.01
N ALA A 67 -17.89 1.76 2.02
CA ALA A 67 -17.90 1.33 3.42
C ALA A 67 -19.29 0.82 3.85
N LEU A 68 -20.39 1.50 3.47
CA LEU A 68 -21.75 1.04 3.77
C LEU A 68 -22.06 -0.31 3.11
N GLU A 69 -21.68 -0.47 1.83
CA GLU A 69 -21.82 -1.74 1.10
C GLU A 69 -21.03 -2.89 1.74
N LYS A 70 -19.88 -2.58 2.36
CA LYS A 70 -19.06 -3.55 3.09
C LYS A 70 -19.64 -3.84 4.49
N ALA A 71 -20.18 -2.83 5.16
CA ALA A 71 -20.72 -2.93 6.52
C ALA A 71 -21.93 -3.87 6.60
N GLY A 72 -22.77 -3.89 5.56
CA GLY A 72 -23.88 -4.85 5.46
C GLY A 72 -23.45 -6.33 5.41
N LYS A 73 -22.18 -6.63 5.11
CA LYS A 73 -21.66 -7.99 4.87
C LYS A 73 -20.75 -8.47 6.00
N GLU A 74 -19.74 -7.67 6.31
CA GLU A 74 -18.73 -7.99 7.32
C GLU A 74 -19.15 -7.56 8.73
N GLY A 75 -20.26 -6.82 8.83
CA GLY A 75 -20.77 -6.19 10.05
C GLY A 75 -20.27 -4.75 10.19
N PHE A 76 -21.11 -3.89 10.76
CA PHE A 76 -20.80 -2.47 10.92
C PHE A 76 -19.50 -2.23 11.71
N LEU A 77 -19.29 -2.98 12.79
CA LEU A 77 -18.14 -2.79 13.69
C LEU A 77 -16.79 -3.10 13.03
N SER A 78 -16.72 -4.11 12.15
CA SER A 78 -15.47 -4.50 11.47
C SER A 78 -15.07 -3.44 10.44
N VAL A 79 -16.03 -2.98 9.64
CA VAL A 79 -15.80 -1.94 8.63
C VAL A 79 -15.52 -0.59 9.25
N TRP A 80 -16.23 -0.24 10.33
CA TRP A 80 -15.92 0.95 11.10
C TRP A 80 -14.48 0.90 11.63
N ARG A 81 -14.04 -0.25 12.17
CA ARG A 81 -12.67 -0.43 12.67
C ARG A 81 -11.63 -0.30 11.56
N GLU A 82 -11.87 -0.89 10.39
CA GLU A 82 -10.99 -0.77 9.23
C GLU A 82 -10.90 0.68 8.73
N ALA A 83 -12.04 1.36 8.61
CA ALA A 83 -12.09 2.77 8.22
C ALA A 83 -11.33 3.64 9.22
N MET A 84 -11.55 3.42 10.52
CA MET A 84 -10.82 4.12 11.58
C MET A 84 -9.33 3.81 11.53
N ASN A 85 -8.92 2.55 11.28
CA ASN A 85 -7.52 2.18 11.15
C ASN A 85 -6.84 2.87 9.97
N ARG A 86 -7.53 3.02 8.84
CA ARG A 86 -7.02 3.74 7.67
C ARG A 86 -6.87 5.24 7.93
N LEU A 87 -7.80 5.85 8.67
CA LEU A 87 -7.68 7.26 9.07
C LEU A 87 -6.56 7.49 10.10
N ASP A 88 -6.32 6.49 10.96
CA ASP A 88 -5.31 6.52 12.02
C ASP A 88 -3.88 6.38 11.48
N GLU A 89 -3.73 5.87 10.26
CA GLU A 89 -2.43 5.68 9.61
C GLU A 89 -1.77 7.05 9.31
N PRO A 90 -0.54 7.27 9.80
CA PRO A 90 0.17 8.51 9.54
C PRO A 90 0.61 8.57 8.08
N VAL A 91 0.42 9.75 7.47
CA VAL A 91 0.81 10.03 6.09
C VAL A 91 2.11 10.84 6.13
N PRO A 92 3.22 10.35 5.54
CA PRO A 92 4.40 11.17 5.32
C PRO A 92 4.06 12.42 4.52
N LEU A 93 4.55 13.58 4.96
CA LEU A 93 4.47 14.80 4.15
C LEU A 93 5.66 14.92 3.19
N GLY A 94 5.50 15.77 2.19
CA GLY A 94 6.47 15.98 1.12
C GLY A 94 6.36 14.97 -0.01
N TYR A 95 6.83 15.38 -1.18
CA TYR A 95 6.79 14.57 -2.40
C TYR A 95 7.90 14.94 -3.40
N SER A 96 8.81 15.84 -3.04
CA SER A 96 9.88 16.36 -3.88
C SER A 96 11.12 16.58 -3.01
N SER A 97 12.19 15.87 -3.30
CA SER A 97 13.45 15.97 -2.56
C SER A 97 14.64 15.66 -3.44
N CYS A 98 15.84 15.92 -2.94
CA CYS A 98 17.07 15.50 -3.57
C CYS A 98 18.11 15.11 -2.52
N GLY A 99 19.08 14.32 -2.93
CA GLY A 99 20.13 13.88 -2.04
C GLY A 99 21.15 12.97 -2.68
N GLU A 100 21.85 12.24 -1.83
CA GLU A 100 22.91 11.33 -2.21
C GLU A 100 22.43 9.89 -2.08
N VAL A 101 22.68 9.05 -3.09
CA VAL A 101 22.37 7.62 -3.04
C VAL A 101 23.29 6.95 -2.03
N ILE A 102 22.71 6.28 -1.03
CA ILE A 102 23.46 5.55 0.02
C ILE A 102 23.26 4.04 -0.04
N GLY A 103 22.36 3.56 -0.90
CA GLY A 103 22.11 2.15 -1.14
C GLY A 103 21.37 1.93 -2.45
N VAL A 104 21.76 0.91 -3.21
CA VAL A 104 21.20 0.58 -4.52
C VAL A 104 20.60 -0.82 -4.45
N GLY A 105 19.29 -0.91 -4.69
CA GLY A 105 18.57 -2.18 -4.66
C GLY A 105 18.84 -2.99 -5.92
N GLU A 106 18.61 -4.30 -5.84
CA GLU A 106 18.70 -5.20 -6.98
C GLU A 106 17.82 -4.71 -8.15
N GLY A 107 18.31 -4.89 -9.38
CA GLY A 107 17.62 -4.46 -10.60
C GLY A 107 17.83 -3.00 -10.99
N VAL A 108 18.48 -2.19 -10.14
CA VAL A 108 18.84 -0.80 -10.47
C VAL A 108 20.21 -0.75 -11.13
N SER A 109 20.25 -0.36 -12.41
CA SER A 109 21.48 -0.36 -13.22
C SER A 109 22.04 1.03 -13.53
N HIS A 110 21.21 2.07 -13.46
CA HIS A 110 21.56 3.42 -13.90
C HIS A 110 21.98 4.37 -12.77
N LEU A 111 21.96 3.90 -11.51
CA LEU A 111 22.33 4.65 -10.32
C LEU A 111 23.36 3.88 -9.50
N SER A 112 24.23 4.59 -8.78
CA SER A 112 25.31 4.08 -7.95
C SER A 112 25.37 4.83 -6.62
N ALA A 113 25.91 4.19 -5.58
CA ALA A 113 26.15 4.88 -4.31
C ALA A 113 27.06 6.10 -4.52
N GLY A 114 26.74 7.22 -3.87
CA GLY A 114 27.40 8.51 -4.05
C GLY A 114 26.80 9.40 -5.15
N ASP A 115 25.93 8.87 -6.03
CA ASP A 115 25.26 9.69 -7.04
C ASP A 115 24.39 10.78 -6.38
N ARG A 116 24.44 11.98 -6.95
CA ARG A 116 23.49 13.07 -6.64
C ARG A 116 22.21 12.84 -7.43
N VAL A 117 21.08 12.73 -6.74
CA VAL A 117 19.79 12.43 -7.38
C VAL A 117 18.69 13.38 -6.92
N ALA A 118 17.82 13.75 -7.85
CA ALA A 118 16.51 14.31 -7.56
C ALA A 118 15.49 13.18 -7.48
N CYS A 119 14.54 13.30 -6.56
CA CYS A 119 13.54 12.30 -6.22
C CYS A 119 12.14 12.92 -6.25
N MET A 120 11.17 12.15 -6.75
CA MET A 120 9.77 12.57 -6.77
C MET A 120 8.81 11.50 -6.25
N GLY A 121 7.57 11.92 -6.01
CA GLY A 121 6.43 11.03 -5.75
C GLY A 121 5.94 11.08 -4.32
N ALA A 122 4.63 11.27 -4.16
CA ALA A 122 3.97 11.26 -2.86
C ALA A 122 4.12 9.87 -2.20
N GLY A 123 4.54 9.86 -0.94
CA GLY A 123 4.84 8.62 -0.21
C GLY A 123 6.23 8.01 -0.49
N PHE A 124 7.01 8.60 -1.41
CA PHE A 124 8.40 8.19 -1.68
C PHE A 124 9.39 9.32 -1.34
N ALA A 125 9.30 10.46 -2.04
CA ALA A 125 10.20 11.61 -1.86
C ALA A 125 9.71 12.58 -0.76
N GLY A 126 9.38 12.03 0.40
CA GLY A 126 8.86 12.79 1.55
C GLY A 126 9.91 13.56 2.34
N HIS A 127 9.46 14.40 3.28
CA HIS A 127 10.31 15.13 4.23
C HIS A 127 10.84 14.21 5.32
N GLY A 128 11.89 13.44 4.99
CA GLY A 128 12.61 12.58 5.92
C GLY A 128 14.12 12.61 5.62
N GLU A 129 14.93 12.30 6.63
CA GLU A 129 16.40 12.31 6.49
C GLU A 129 16.91 11.24 5.51
N VAL A 130 16.21 10.11 5.41
CA VAL A 130 16.47 9.06 4.43
C VAL A 130 15.16 8.61 3.81
N VAL A 131 15.13 8.45 2.49
CA VAL A 131 13.96 7.97 1.75
C VAL A 131 14.32 6.78 0.88
N TRP A 132 13.42 5.81 0.77
CA TRP A 132 13.49 4.80 -0.29
C TRP A 132 12.61 5.25 -1.45
N VAL A 133 13.18 5.28 -2.65
CA VAL A 133 12.51 5.77 -3.85
C VAL A 133 12.70 4.75 -4.98
N PRO A 134 11.62 4.34 -5.68
CA PRO A 134 11.74 3.53 -6.89
C PRO A 134 12.64 4.21 -7.91
N GLU A 135 13.46 3.45 -8.64
CA GLU A 135 14.45 4.03 -9.55
C GLU A 135 13.80 4.87 -10.67
N ARG A 136 12.57 4.52 -11.09
CA ARG A 136 11.76 5.26 -12.07
C ARG A 136 11.28 6.64 -11.60
N LEU A 137 11.45 6.97 -10.31
CA LEU A 137 11.10 8.26 -9.71
C LEU A 137 12.36 9.04 -9.28
N CYS A 138 13.53 8.61 -9.73
CA CYS A 138 14.82 9.24 -9.46
C CYS A 138 15.52 9.60 -10.78
N ALA A 139 16.21 10.74 -10.80
CA ALA A 139 17.11 11.10 -11.90
C ALA A 139 18.41 11.67 -11.34
N LYS A 140 19.54 11.39 -12.01
CA LYS A 140 20.83 11.99 -11.66
C LYS A 140 20.78 13.50 -11.86
N ILE A 141 21.34 14.24 -10.90
CA ILE A 141 21.46 15.69 -10.97
C ILE A 141 22.66 16.03 -11.87
N PRO A 142 22.46 16.78 -12.98
CA PRO A 142 23.55 17.20 -13.84
C PRO A 142 24.59 18.06 -13.12
N GLU A 143 25.81 18.09 -13.65
CA GLU A 143 26.81 19.07 -13.20
C GLU A 143 26.28 20.50 -13.35
N GLY A 144 26.62 21.37 -12.40
CA GLY A 144 26.17 22.76 -12.39
C GLY A 144 24.78 23.00 -11.78
N VAL A 145 23.96 21.96 -11.57
CA VAL A 145 22.68 22.08 -10.83
C VAL A 145 22.95 21.84 -9.35
N ASP A 146 22.54 22.79 -8.49
CA ASP A 146 22.68 22.66 -7.03
C ASP A 146 21.51 21.88 -6.38
N TRP A 147 21.61 21.64 -5.08
CA TRP A 147 20.60 20.88 -4.35
C TRP A 147 19.25 21.60 -4.25
N ASP A 148 19.28 22.92 -4.08
CA ASP A 148 18.08 23.70 -3.89
C ASP A 148 17.20 23.66 -5.14
N GLU A 149 17.83 23.79 -6.32
CA GLU A 149 17.12 23.71 -7.60
C GLU A 149 16.64 22.30 -7.92
N ALA A 150 17.47 21.27 -7.66
CA ALA A 150 17.10 19.88 -7.89
C ALA A 150 15.94 19.39 -7.00
N ALA A 151 15.81 19.92 -5.77
CA ALA A 151 14.76 19.52 -4.84
C ALA A 151 13.34 19.79 -5.37
N PHE A 152 13.17 20.73 -6.31
CA PHE A 152 11.89 21.05 -6.92
C PHE A 152 11.52 20.15 -8.11
N GLY A 153 12.25 19.06 -8.34
CA GLY A 153 12.05 18.12 -9.45
C GLY A 153 10.60 17.70 -9.72
N MET A 154 9.83 17.33 -8.69
CA MET A 154 8.41 16.97 -8.90
C MET A 154 7.57 18.19 -9.30
N VAL A 155 7.82 19.35 -8.70
CA VAL A 155 7.09 20.60 -9.00
C VAL A 155 7.39 21.07 -10.42
N GLY A 156 8.65 21.00 -10.83
CA GLY A 156 9.09 21.18 -12.20
C GLY A 156 8.42 20.22 -13.16
N GLY A 157 8.41 18.91 -12.83
CA GLY A 157 7.74 17.88 -13.61
C GLY A 157 6.23 18.12 -13.79
N ILE A 158 5.53 18.62 -12.77
CA ILE A 158 4.10 18.99 -12.87
C ILE A 158 3.90 20.14 -13.86
N ALA A 159 4.70 21.20 -13.76
CA ALA A 159 4.62 22.34 -14.67
C ALA A 159 4.95 21.92 -16.12
N LEU A 160 6.01 21.14 -16.29
CA LEU A 160 6.47 20.64 -17.58
C LEU A 160 5.44 19.71 -18.23
N HIS A 161 4.82 18.81 -17.46
CA HIS A 161 3.74 17.97 -17.97
C HIS A 161 2.53 18.80 -18.42
N GLY A 162 2.19 19.86 -17.68
CA GLY A 162 1.17 20.83 -18.10
C GLY A 162 1.50 21.51 -19.43
N VAL A 163 2.76 21.93 -19.61
CA VAL A 163 3.27 22.51 -20.86
C VAL A 163 3.23 21.50 -22.02
N ASN A 164 3.62 20.24 -21.78
CA ASN A 164 3.55 19.18 -22.79
C ASN A 164 2.11 18.90 -23.23
N ASN A 165 1.16 18.88 -22.28
CA ASN A 165 -0.27 18.73 -22.58
C ASN A 165 -0.83 19.91 -23.39
N ALA A 166 -0.24 21.11 -23.26
CA ALA A 166 -0.66 22.28 -24.02
C ALA A 166 -0.23 22.22 -25.50
N ARG A 167 0.69 21.33 -25.89
CA ARG A 167 1.17 21.17 -27.28
C ARG A 167 1.54 22.52 -27.90
N ILE A 168 2.39 23.26 -27.19
CA ILE A 168 2.89 24.57 -27.58
C ILE A 168 3.77 24.42 -28.82
N VAL A 169 3.58 25.29 -29.80
CA VAL A 169 4.49 25.45 -30.93
C VAL A 169 5.19 26.83 -30.85
N PRO A 170 6.41 26.97 -31.41
CA PRO A 170 7.09 28.26 -31.44
C PRO A 170 6.21 29.36 -32.05
N GLY A 171 6.19 30.52 -31.40
CA GLY A 171 5.35 31.66 -31.80
C GLY A 171 3.93 31.69 -31.20
N ASP A 172 3.47 30.61 -30.55
CA ASP A 172 2.18 30.61 -29.83
C ASP A 172 2.15 31.72 -28.76
N ARG A 173 0.98 32.32 -28.55
CA ARG A 173 0.70 33.16 -27.39
C ARG A 173 0.00 32.34 -26.33
N VAL A 174 0.67 32.15 -25.19
CA VAL A 174 0.22 31.24 -24.14
C VAL A 174 -0.11 32.04 -22.89
N ALA A 175 -1.38 32.03 -22.49
CA ALA A 175 -1.82 32.64 -21.24
C ALA A 175 -1.59 31.69 -20.06
N VAL A 176 -0.99 32.19 -18.97
CA VAL A 176 -0.75 31.43 -17.73
C VAL A 176 -1.56 32.09 -16.61
N ILE A 177 -2.61 31.40 -16.14
CA ILE A 177 -3.53 31.90 -15.11
C ILE A 177 -3.10 31.38 -13.74
N GLY A 178 -2.62 32.29 -12.88
CA GLY A 178 -2.10 32.03 -11.54
C GLY A 178 -0.57 31.88 -11.54
N LEU A 179 0.15 32.93 -11.15
CA LEU A 179 1.61 33.03 -11.10
C LEU A 179 2.18 32.61 -9.74
N GLY A 180 1.63 31.56 -9.14
CA GLY A 180 2.29 30.83 -8.04
C GLY A 180 3.54 30.08 -8.53
N LEU A 181 4.14 29.25 -7.68
CA LEU A 181 5.34 28.48 -8.03
C LEU A 181 5.21 27.71 -9.37
N LEU A 182 4.09 26.99 -9.57
CA LEU A 182 3.81 26.29 -10.84
C LEU A 182 3.64 27.23 -12.03
N GLY A 183 3.00 28.38 -11.83
CA GLY A 183 2.78 29.38 -12.89
C GLY A 183 4.09 30.04 -13.32
N LEU A 184 4.96 30.40 -12.36
CA LEU A 184 6.26 31.01 -12.64
C LEU A 184 7.22 30.03 -13.32
N LEU A 185 7.16 28.75 -12.99
CA LEU A 185 7.85 27.69 -13.75
C LEU A 185 7.27 27.54 -15.16
N THR A 186 5.95 27.50 -15.28
CA THR A 186 5.25 27.41 -16.58
C THR A 186 5.64 28.57 -17.49
N VAL A 187 5.70 29.82 -16.99
CA VAL A 187 6.12 31.00 -17.77
C VAL A 187 7.51 30.80 -18.39
N GLN A 188 8.47 30.33 -17.61
CA GLN A 188 9.84 30.08 -18.07
C GLN A 188 9.87 28.95 -19.13
N MET A 189 9.12 27.87 -18.89
CA MET A 189 9.04 26.75 -19.83
C MET A 189 8.33 27.11 -21.15
N VAL A 190 7.29 27.95 -21.10
CA VAL A 190 6.64 28.51 -22.30
C VAL A 190 7.64 29.30 -23.13
N LYS A 191 8.44 30.16 -22.47
CA LYS A 191 9.50 30.92 -23.14
C LYS A 191 10.56 29.99 -23.75
N ALA A 192 11.01 28.97 -23.02
CA ALA A 192 11.99 27.98 -23.49
C ALA A 192 11.48 27.19 -24.72
N ARG A 193 10.16 27.06 -24.89
CA ARG A 193 9.52 26.48 -26.08
C ARG A 193 9.41 27.45 -27.27
N GLY A 194 9.96 28.66 -27.16
CA GLY A 194 9.90 29.69 -28.21
C GLY A 194 8.53 30.38 -28.34
N ALA A 195 7.70 30.31 -27.30
CA ALA A 195 6.37 30.91 -27.26
C ALA A 195 6.33 32.17 -26.39
N GLN A 196 5.29 33.00 -26.58
CA GLN A 196 5.08 34.23 -25.85
C GLN A 196 4.20 33.99 -24.62
N ALA A 197 4.79 34.03 -23.43
CA ALA A 197 4.07 33.88 -22.17
C ALA A 197 3.34 35.18 -21.77
N ILE A 198 2.03 35.07 -21.50
CA ILE A 198 1.16 36.13 -20.96
C ILE A 198 0.69 35.70 -19.57
N GLY A 199 1.28 36.25 -18.52
CA GLY A 199 0.96 35.90 -17.14
C GLY A 199 -0.17 36.73 -16.52
N VAL A 200 -0.99 36.11 -15.66
CA VAL A 200 -1.95 36.84 -14.82
C VAL A 200 -1.97 36.28 -13.39
N ASP A 201 -1.93 37.17 -12.40
CA ASP A 201 -2.15 36.85 -11.00
C ASP A 201 -2.83 38.03 -10.29
N VAL A 202 -3.35 37.78 -9.09
CA VAL A 202 -3.95 38.80 -8.21
C VAL A 202 -2.90 39.48 -7.32
N ASP A 203 -1.69 38.91 -7.22
CA ASP A 203 -0.58 39.46 -6.44
C ASP A 203 0.39 40.25 -7.34
N PRO A 204 0.51 41.57 -7.17
CA PRO A 204 1.40 42.40 -7.99
C PRO A 204 2.87 42.01 -7.86
N ALA A 205 3.30 41.42 -6.74
CA ALA A 205 4.68 40.97 -6.59
C ALA A 205 4.98 39.76 -7.49
N LYS A 206 4.03 38.85 -7.66
CA LYS A 206 4.17 37.69 -8.56
C LYS A 206 4.13 38.11 -10.03
N VAL A 207 3.32 39.12 -10.36
CA VAL A 207 3.30 39.73 -11.70
C VAL A 207 4.66 40.35 -12.04
N ALA A 208 5.26 41.11 -11.11
CA ALA A 208 6.58 41.68 -11.30
C ALA A 208 7.67 40.59 -11.45
N LEU A 209 7.61 39.56 -10.60
CA LEU A 209 8.53 38.43 -10.67
C LEU A 209 8.42 37.66 -12.00
N ALA A 210 7.20 37.44 -12.51
CA ALA A 210 6.98 36.78 -13.79
C ALA A 210 7.63 37.54 -14.96
N LYS A 211 7.57 38.89 -14.96
CA LYS A 211 8.28 39.71 -15.96
C LYS A 211 9.79 39.51 -15.87
N GLY A 212 10.35 39.51 -14.66
CA GLY A 212 11.77 39.25 -14.42
C GLY A 212 12.22 37.85 -14.88
N LEU A 213 11.31 36.88 -14.85
CA LEU A 213 11.54 35.50 -15.29
C LEU A 213 11.21 35.26 -16.77
N GLY A 214 10.90 36.31 -17.54
CA GLY A 214 10.74 36.23 -18.98
C GLY A 214 9.31 36.08 -19.50
N ALA A 215 8.29 36.38 -18.68
CA ALA A 215 6.96 36.66 -19.22
C ALA A 215 7.06 37.85 -20.20
N HIS A 216 6.51 37.67 -21.41
CA HIS A 216 6.48 38.75 -22.41
C HIS A 216 5.52 39.85 -21.95
N HIS A 217 4.40 39.42 -21.39
CA HIS A 217 3.43 40.28 -20.76
C HIS A 217 3.00 39.66 -19.43
N ALA A 218 2.78 40.48 -18.42
CA ALA A 218 2.17 40.03 -17.18
C ALA A 218 1.32 41.14 -16.57
N PHE A 219 0.12 40.78 -16.13
CA PHE A 219 -0.92 41.72 -15.72
C PHE A 219 -1.52 41.32 -14.37
N LEU A 220 -2.08 42.33 -13.70
CA LEU A 220 -2.84 42.16 -12.48
C LEU A 220 -4.33 41.99 -12.83
N ASN A 221 -4.98 40.94 -12.33
CA ASN A 221 -6.42 40.70 -12.54
C ASN A 221 -6.85 40.56 -14.02
N SER A 222 -8.13 40.84 -14.35
CA SER A 222 -8.75 40.61 -15.67
C SER A 222 -7.85 41.03 -16.83
N ILE A 223 -7.61 40.12 -17.78
CA ILE A 223 -6.70 40.29 -18.91
C ILE A 223 -7.39 40.20 -20.28
N GLN A 224 -8.72 40.26 -20.34
CA GLN A 224 -9.42 39.99 -21.59
C GLN A 224 -9.06 41.01 -22.67
N GLU A 225 -9.20 42.30 -22.38
CA GLU A 225 -8.88 43.38 -23.32
C GLU A 225 -7.39 43.35 -23.70
N GLU A 226 -6.51 43.08 -22.74
CA GLU A 226 -5.08 42.97 -22.96
C GLU A 226 -4.74 41.81 -23.91
N VAL A 227 -5.32 40.63 -23.69
CA VAL A 227 -5.14 39.47 -24.57
C VAL A 227 -5.71 39.77 -25.95
N GLU A 228 -6.88 40.39 -26.06
CA GLU A 228 -7.46 40.80 -27.33
C GLU A 228 -6.54 41.77 -28.08
N ASN A 229 -6.03 42.80 -27.41
CA ASN A 229 -5.08 43.76 -28.00
C ASN A 229 -3.78 43.08 -28.46
N LEU A 230 -3.20 42.21 -27.63
CA LEU A 230 -1.96 41.48 -27.96
C LEU A 230 -2.16 40.49 -29.11
N THR A 231 -3.36 39.93 -29.24
CA THR A 231 -3.67 38.86 -30.21
C THR A 231 -4.36 39.37 -31.48
N ARG A 232 -4.69 40.68 -31.54
CA ARG A 232 -5.51 41.31 -32.59
C ARG A 232 -6.92 40.72 -32.63
N GLY A 233 -7.56 40.61 -31.48
CA GLY A 233 -8.91 40.08 -31.29
C GLY A 233 -9.06 38.57 -31.44
N ARG A 234 -7.96 37.82 -31.61
CA ARG A 234 -8.02 36.36 -31.84
C ARG A 234 -8.17 35.56 -30.55
N GLY A 235 -7.63 36.03 -29.43
CA GLY A 235 -7.47 35.27 -28.20
C GLY A 235 -6.13 34.51 -28.15
N ALA A 236 -5.79 33.97 -26.98
CA ALA A 236 -4.58 33.20 -26.74
C ALA A 236 -4.66 31.82 -27.41
N ASP A 237 -3.55 31.36 -27.99
CA ASP A 237 -3.46 30.05 -28.67
C ASP A 237 -3.65 28.89 -27.69
N ARG A 238 -3.09 29.05 -26.49
CA ARG A 238 -3.15 28.11 -25.38
C ARG A 238 -3.39 28.86 -24.08
N VAL A 239 -4.11 28.23 -23.15
CA VAL A 239 -4.27 28.74 -21.78
C VAL A 239 -3.89 27.63 -20.80
N ILE A 240 -2.97 27.91 -19.89
CA ILE A 240 -2.55 26.99 -18.83
C ILE A 240 -3.00 27.57 -17.49
N VAL A 241 -3.87 26.85 -16.79
CA VAL A 241 -4.44 27.27 -15.51
C VAL A 241 -3.67 26.59 -14.38
N THR A 242 -2.85 27.37 -13.68
CA THR A 242 -2.04 26.95 -12.52
C THR A 242 -2.59 27.49 -11.20
N ALA A 243 -3.63 28.32 -11.24
CA ALA A 243 -4.32 28.85 -10.08
C ALA A 243 -4.98 27.76 -9.22
N SER A 244 -5.05 28.01 -7.92
CA SER A 244 -5.88 27.23 -7.00
C SER A 244 -7.03 28.11 -6.50
N SER A 245 -8.27 27.69 -6.72
CA SER A 245 -9.49 28.41 -6.31
C SER A 245 -10.58 27.42 -5.88
N ASN A 246 -11.56 27.89 -5.10
CA ASN A 246 -12.77 27.12 -4.79
C ASN A 246 -13.92 27.42 -5.77
N ASP A 247 -13.74 28.37 -6.69
CA ASP A 247 -14.73 28.78 -7.70
C ASP A 247 -14.28 28.43 -9.13
N THR A 248 -15.14 28.79 -10.10
CA THR A 248 -14.95 28.55 -11.54
C THR A 248 -14.21 29.68 -12.24
N GLY A 249 -13.91 30.79 -11.55
CA GLY A 249 -13.38 32.01 -12.14
C GLY A 249 -12.14 31.82 -13.03
N PRO A 250 -11.13 31.03 -12.61
CA PRO A 250 -9.97 30.73 -13.47
C PRO A 250 -10.34 30.00 -14.78
N MET A 251 -11.35 29.12 -14.75
CA MET A 251 -11.82 28.40 -15.94
C MET A 251 -12.66 29.29 -16.85
N ASP A 252 -13.50 30.14 -16.27
CA ASP A 252 -14.32 31.09 -17.01
C ASP A 252 -13.43 32.10 -17.76
N LEU A 253 -12.41 32.64 -17.07
CA LEU A 253 -11.40 33.50 -17.69
C LEU A 253 -10.66 32.75 -18.80
N ALA A 254 -10.27 31.48 -18.57
CA ALA A 254 -9.59 30.68 -19.59
C ALA A 254 -10.41 30.53 -20.87
N ALA A 255 -11.71 30.25 -20.75
CA ALA A 255 -12.61 30.15 -21.90
C ALA A 255 -12.82 31.51 -22.61
N GLN A 256 -12.88 32.60 -21.85
CA GLN A 256 -13.03 33.97 -22.38
C GLN A 256 -11.81 34.40 -23.20
N ILE A 257 -10.60 34.14 -22.73
CA ILE A 257 -9.38 34.64 -23.38
C ILE A 257 -8.81 33.68 -24.44
N ALA A 258 -9.24 32.42 -24.45
CA ALA A 258 -8.81 31.45 -25.46
C ALA A 258 -9.35 31.83 -26.85
N ARG A 259 -8.56 31.55 -27.89
CA ARG A 259 -9.01 31.67 -29.28
C ARG A 259 -9.99 30.56 -29.68
N ALA A 260 -10.66 30.74 -30.83
CA ALA A 260 -11.35 29.65 -31.49
C ALA A 260 -10.37 28.48 -31.79
N ARG A 261 -10.78 27.25 -31.46
CA ARG A 261 -9.98 26.01 -31.44
C ARG A 261 -8.74 26.11 -30.55
N GLY A 262 -8.83 26.92 -29.50
CA GLY A 262 -7.82 27.05 -28.46
C GLY A 262 -7.84 25.84 -27.52
N ARG A 263 -6.70 25.59 -26.87
CA ARG A 263 -6.56 24.51 -25.90
C ARG A 263 -6.33 25.07 -24.50
N ILE A 264 -7.09 24.56 -23.55
CA ILE A 264 -7.00 24.87 -22.13
C ILE A 264 -6.43 23.66 -21.39
N VAL A 265 -5.41 23.88 -20.58
CA VAL A 265 -4.82 22.86 -19.71
C VAL A 265 -4.99 23.27 -18.26
N LEU A 266 -5.76 22.50 -17.50
CA LEU A 266 -5.91 22.67 -16.06
C LEU A 266 -4.82 21.89 -15.32
N VAL A 267 -3.90 22.59 -14.67
CA VAL A 267 -2.83 22.04 -13.83
C VAL A 267 -3.10 22.27 -12.34
N GLY A 268 -3.66 23.43 -12.00
CA GLY A 268 -4.05 23.79 -10.64
C GLY A 268 -5.33 23.09 -10.17
N VAL A 269 -5.89 23.56 -9.06
CA VAL A 269 -7.11 23.01 -8.44
C VAL A 269 -8.18 24.09 -8.41
N CYS A 270 -9.18 23.99 -9.29
CA CYS A 270 -10.34 24.87 -9.31
C CYS A 270 -11.64 24.09 -9.53
N ALA A 271 -12.79 24.72 -9.27
CA ALA A 271 -14.08 24.11 -9.55
C ALA A 271 -14.26 23.97 -11.07
N LEU A 272 -14.64 22.77 -11.51
CA LEU A 272 -14.81 22.46 -12.92
C LEU A 272 -16.29 22.43 -13.31
N THR A 273 -16.84 23.62 -13.52
CA THR A 273 -18.14 23.80 -14.19
C THR A 273 -17.86 24.53 -15.50
N LEU A 274 -18.23 23.93 -16.62
CA LEU A 274 -17.94 24.50 -17.94
C LEU A 274 -19.16 25.24 -18.46
N ASP A 275 -18.98 26.49 -18.90
CA ASP A 275 -19.98 27.16 -19.71
C ASP A 275 -20.04 26.52 -21.11
N ARG A 276 -21.11 25.76 -21.36
CA ARG A 276 -21.32 25.08 -22.65
C ARG A 276 -21.31 26.07 -23.81
N LYS A 277 -21.84 27.29 -23.64
CA LYS A 277 -21.93 28.26 -24.73
C LYS A 277 -20.52 28.71 -25.16
N ALA A 278 -19.70 29.18 -24.23
CA ALA A 278 -18.32 29.60 -24.52
C ALA A 278 -17.47 28.47 -25.14
N PHE A 279 -17.61 27.23 -24.64
CA PHE A 279 -16.87 26.08 -25.19
C PHE A 279 -17.32 25.70 -26.60
N TRP A 280 -18.63 25.78 -26.87
CA TRP A 280 -19.19 25.44 -28.17
C TRP A 280 -18.88 26.51 -29.23
N GLU A 281 -19.05 27.79 -28.93
CA GLU A 281 -18.82 28.89 -29.88
C GLU A 281 -17.38 28.95 -30.40
N LYS A 282 -16.42 28.55 -29.56
CA LYS A 282 -15.00 28.55 -29.88
C LYS A 282 -14.45 27.16 -30.17
N GLU A 283 -15.23 26.09 -30.13
CA GLU A 283 -14.73 24.70 -30.26
C GLU A 283 -13.50 24.42 -29.35
N LEU A 284 -13.60 24.78 -28.07
CA LEU A 284 -12.46 24.68 -27.14
C LEU A 284 -12.13 23.25 -26.72
N GLU A 285 -10.85 22.95 -26.59
CA GLU A 285 -10.35 21.69 -26.02
C GLU A 285 -9.91 21.89 -24.57
N LEU A 286 -10.31 20.98 -23.66
CA LEU A 286 -9.86 20.97 -22.27
C LEU A 286 -9.10 19.69 -21.96
N THR A 287 -7.93 19.83 -21.34
CA THR A 287 -7.17 18.74 -20.73
C THR A 287 -6.98 19.00 -19.23
N VAL A 288 -7.29 18.02 -18.38
CA VAL A 288 -6.95 18.05 -16.95
C VAL A 288 -5.64 17.29 -16.75
N SER A 289 -4.59 18.00 -16.34
CA SER A 289 -3.23 17.47 -16.24
C SER A 289 -3.09 16.57 -15.01
N LYS A 290 -2.52 15.37 -15.18
CA LYS A 290 -2.32 14.41 -14.09
C LYS A 290 -0.94 14.57 -13.46
N ALA A 291 -0.81 15.43 -12.45
CA ALA A 291 0.44 15.63 -11.70
C ALA A 291 1.67 15.76 -12.64
N ALA A 292 2.74 15.00 -12.39
CA ALA A 292 3.92 14.93 -13.27
C ALA A 292 3.84 13.75 -14.25
N GLY A 293 2.65 13.49 -14.79
CA GLY A 293 2.39 12.44 -15.78
C GLY A 293 2.06 11.05 -15.20
N PRO A 294 1.72 10.09 -16.08
CA PRO A 294 1.50 8.69 -15.69
C PRO A 294 2.70 8.11 -14.93
N GLY A 295 2.44 7.35 -13.87
CA GLY A 295 3.49 6.71 -13.05
C GLY A 295 4.08 7.59 -11.96
N SER A 296 3.89 8.92 -12.00
CA SER A 296 4.46 9.87 -11.02
C SER A 296 3.87 9.73 -9.61
N LEU A 297 2.75 9.02 -9.46
CA LEU A 297 2.07 8.76 -8.19
C LEU A 297 2.30 7.33 -7.67
N GLY A 298 3.29 6.61 -8.22
CA GLY A 298 3.66 5.27 -7.76
C GLY A 298 2.83 4.13 -8.34
N GLU A 299 1.90 4.42 -9.24
CA GLU A 299 1.16 3.43 -10.02
C GLU A 299 2.11 2.64 -10.95
N ASN A 300 1.84 1.34 -11.12
CA ASN A 300 2.55 0.47 -12.07
C ASN A 300 2.07 0.77 -13.50
N ALA A 301 2.35 1.98 -13.99
CA ALA A 301 2.36 2.25 -15.42
C ALA A 301 3.76 1.86 -15.90
N GLY A 302 3.88 0.86 -16.78
CA GLY A 302 5.15 0.33 -17.30
C GLY A 302 5.96 1.32 -18.15
N GLU A 303 6.00 2.59 -17.77
CA GLU A 303 6.61 3.69 -18.51
C GLU A 303 7.59 4.44 -17.59
N ASN A 304 8.79 4.71 -18.13
CA ASN A 304 9.80 5.59 -17.50
C ASN A 304 9.45 7.09 -17.62
N GLY A 305 8.19 7.44 -17.91
CA GLY A 305 7.76 8.80 -18.23
C GLY A 305 8.01 9.80 -17.09
N ALA A 306 7.81 9.39 -15.84
CA ALA A 306 8.10 10.24 -14.68
C ALA A 306 9.60 10.58 -14.55
N ARG A 307 10.50 9.61 -14.78
CA ARG A 307 11.95 9.84 -14.80
C ARG A 307 12.35 10.76 -15.95
N GLN A 308 11.84 10.52 -17.15
CA GLN A 308 12.16 11.34 -18.32
C GLN A 308 11.75 12.80 -18.13
N LEU A 309 10.58 13.06 -17.52
CA LEU A 309 10.14 14.41 -17.17
C LEU A 309 11.05 15.07 -16.13
N LEU A 310 11.56 14.28 -15.17
CA LEU A 310 12.53 14.78 -14.19
C LEU A 310 13.86 15.15 -14.84
N GLU A 311 14.36 14.28 -15.71
CA GLU A 311 15.59 14.51 -16.49
C GLU A 311 15.44 15.77 -17.36
N GLU A 312 14.33 15.93 -18.07
CA GLU A 312 14.06 17.13 -18.89
C GLU A 312 14.02 18.40 -18.03
N TYR A 313 13.35 18.37 -16.87
CA TYR A 313 13.36 19.50 -15.95
C TYR A 313 14.79 19.86 -15.49
N LEU A 314 15.57 18.87 -15.06
CA LEU A 314 16.93 19.09 -14.60
C LEU A 314 17.83 19.63 -15.72
N MET A 315 17.62 19.20 -16.97
CA MET A 315 18.34 19.73 -18.12
C MET A 315 17.98 21.19 -18.40
N LEU A 316 16.72 21.59 -18.28
CA LEU A 316 16.30 22.99 -18.43
C LEU A 316 16.88 23.90 -17.34
N VAL A 317 17.06 23.38 -16.12
CA VAL A 317 17.78 24.09 -15.05
C VAL A 317 19.27 24.17 -15.37
N ALA A 318 19.89 23.06 -15.79
CA ALA A 318 21.31 23.03 -16.15
C ALA A 318 21.66 23.99 -17.29
N SER A 319 20.78 24.12 -18.29
CA SER A 319 20.93 25.07 -19.40
C SER A 319 20.54 26.50 -19.06
N LYS A 320 20.11 26.77 -17.81
CA LYS A 320 19.66 28.08 -17.30
C LYS A 320 18.41 28.65 -18.01
N GLU A 321 17.67 27.80 -18.71
CA GLU A 321 16.35 28.15 -19.26
C GLU A 321 15.30 28.30 -18.14
N ILE A 322 15.52 27.61 -17.01
CA ILE A 322 14.77 27.78 -15.77
C ILE A 322 15.71 28.31 -14.69
N GLN A 323 15.31 29.39 -14.04
CA GLN A 323 15.96 29.97 -12.88
C GLN A 323 15.12 29.67 -11.63
N MET A 324 15.60 28.76 -10.77
CA MET A 324 14.87 28.40 -9.55
C MET A 324 15.17 29.33 -8.38
N LYS A 325 16.40 29.84 -8.25
CA LYS A 325 16.82 30.66 -7.09
C LYS A 325 15.88 31.83 -6.77
N PRO A 326 15.39 32.63 -7.74
CA PRO A 326 14.44 33.71 -7.45
C PRO A 326 13.08 33.23 -6.92
N LEU A 327 12.74 31.95 -7.10
CA LEU A 327 11.48 31.35 -6.65
C LEU A 327 11.57 30.80 -5.22
N ILE A 328 12.78 30.64 -4.66
CA ILE A 328 13.00 30.14 -3.30
C ILE A 328 12.94 31.33 -2.35
N THR A 329 11.82 31.51 -1.66
CA THR A 329 11.61 32.67 -0.77
C THR A 329 11.99 32.38 0.67
N HIS A 330 11.93 31.13 1.11
CA HIS A 330 12.28 30.77 2.48
C HIS A 330 13.11 29.49 2.53
N ARG A 331 14.06 29.48 3.46
CA ARG A 331 14.90 28.35 3.77
C ARG A 331 14.81 28.08 5.27
N PHE A 332 14.50 26.84 5.61
CA PHE A 332 14.43 26.40 7.00
C PHE A 332 15.34 25.19 7.18
N ARG A 333 15.92 25.06 8.37
CA ARG A 333 16.52 23.79 8.75
C ARG A 333 15.42 22.75 8.98
N PHE A 334 15.69 21.48 8.69
CA PHE A 334 14.69 20.42 8.80
C PHE A 334 14.13 20.26 10.23
N ASP A 335 14.93 20.53 11.27
CA ASP A 335 14.48 20.54 12.67
C ASP A 335 13.39 21.60 12.94
N GLU A 336 13.30 22.65 12.12
CA GLU A 336 12.28 23.69 12.20
C GLU A 336 11.02 23.41 11.34
N ALA A 337 10.92 22.24 10.70
CA ALA A 337 9.84 21.97 9.73
C ALA A 337 8.42 22.21 10.30
N LEU A 338 8.16 21.81 11.55
CA LEU A 338 6.85 22.03 12.17
C LEU A 338 6.52 23.53 12.36
N LYS A 339 7.54 24.33 12.69
CA LYS A 339 7.42 25.79 12.82
C LYS A 339 7.18 26.43 11.45
N ALA A 340 7.89 25.97 10.42
CA ALA A 340 7.68 26.41 9.04
C ALA A 340 6.23 26.15 8.58
N TYR A 341 5.70 24.94 8.81
CA TYR A 341 4.30 24.63 8.50
C TYR A 341 3.30 25.50 9.27
N ALA A 342 3.57 25.80 10.54
CA ALA A 342 2.71 26.71 11.30
C ALA A 342 2.69 28.12 10.69
N GLY A 343 3.84 28.61 10.22
CA GLY A 343 3.96 29.88 9.47
C GLY A 343 3.18 29.84 8.17
N LEU A 344 3.40 28.82 7.34
CA LEU A 344 2.73 28.58 6.06
C LEU A 344 1.20 28.58 6.19
N ILE A 345 0.68 27.89 7.20
CA ILE A 345 -0.77 27.80 7.44
C ILE A 345 -1.34 29.14 7.92
N SER A 346 -0.58 29.90 8.72
CA SER A 346 -1.04 31.19 9.24
C SER A 346 -1.11 32.29 8.17
N GLY A 347 -0.48 32.10 7.01
CA GLY A 347 -0.52 33.05 5.89
C GLY A 347 0.15 34.39 6.17
N ARG A 348 1.04 34.46 7.18
CA ARG A 348 1.68 35.71 7.62
C ARG A 348 2.75 36.24 6.67
N ASP A 349 3.46 35.35 5.95
CA ASP A 349 4.51 35.73 5.00
C ASP A 349 4.14 35.36 3.55
N ARG A 350 4.80 36.01 2.59
CA ARG A 350 4.65 35.73 1.16
C ARG A 350 5.55 34.58 0.73
N TYR A 351 5.02 33.36 0.82
CA TYR A 351 5.73 32.14 0.43
C TYR A 351 5.52 31.81 -1.05
N ILE A 352 6.58 31.46 -1.79
CA ILE A 352 6.52 30.92 -3.18
C ILE A 352 7.10 29.51 -3.21
N GLY A 353 8.43 29.40 -3.10
CA GLY A 353 9.16 28.16 -2.91
C GLY A 353 9.77 28.13 -1.51
N VAL A 354 9.67 26.99 -0.85
CA VAL A 354 10.27 26.77 0.47
C VAL A 354 11.09 25.49 0.42
N VAL A 355 12.29 25.52 1.00
CA VAL A 355 13.14 24.34 1.11
C VAL A 355 13.52 24.04 2.55
N PHE A 356 13.60 22.75 2.87
CA PHE A 356 14.18 22.23 4.09
C PHE A 356 15.58 21.73 3.83
N GLU A 357 16.55 22.30 4.54
CA GLU A 357 17.94 21.86 4.52
C GLU A 357 18.19 20.84 5.64
N TYR A 358 18.86 19.75 5.29
CA TYR A 358 19.19 18.66 6.20
C TYR A 358 20.65 18.78 6.61
N ALA A 359 20.93 18.56 7.89
CA ALA A 359 22.30 18.56 8.38
C ALA A 359 23.09 17.39 7.76
N ASP A 360 24.36 17.63 7.43
CA ASP A 360 25.31 16.59 7.09
C ASP A 360 25.62 15.75 8.34
N GLY A 361 24.75 14.79 8.64
CA GLY A 361 25.00 13.81 9.69
C GLY A 361 26.21 12.95 9.31
N GLY A 362 27.25 12.95 10.15
CA GLY A 362 28.43 12.11 9.99
C GLY A 362 28.07 10.63 9.81
N SER A 363 28.80 9.96 8.91
CA SER A 363 28.74 8.54 8.55
C SER A 363 27.64 7.70 9.23
N THR A 364 26.41 7.77 8.73
CA THR A 364 25.43 6.70 8.96
C THR A 364 25.45 5.79 7.74
N GLY A 365 26.19 4.69 7.84
CA GLY A 365 25.95 3.55 6.96
C GLY A 365 24.49 3.12 7.07
N CYS A 366 23.95 2.48 6.03
CA CYS A 366 22.55 2.03 5.97
C CYS A 366 22.10 1.17 7.19
N ASP A 367 23.05 0.64 7.97
CA ASP A 367 22.78 -0.33 9.05
C ASP A 367 22.54 0.26 10.45
N ARG A 368 23.01 1.47 10.78
CA ARG A 368 23.08 1.91 12.19
C ARG A 368 21.77 2.43 12.81
N ASP A 369 20.75 2.75 12.01
CA ASP A 369 19.49 3.37 12.47
C ASP A 369 18.23 2.58 12.03
N SER A 370 18.35 1.27 11.86
CA SER A 370 17.27 0.36 11.42
C SER A 370 16.21 0.10 12.50
N THR A 371 16.52 0.34 13.77
CA THR A 371 15.64 0.04 14.92
C THR A 371 15.47 1.25 15.83
N VAL A 372 14.26 1.48 16.32
CA VAL A 372 13.95 2.56 17.27
C VAL A 372 13.14 2.01 18.43
N GLN A 373 13.47 2.46 19.63
CA GLN A 373 12.64 2.24 20.80
C GLN A 373 11.40 3.14 20.74
N VAL A 374 10.23 2.55 20.96
CA VAL A 374 8.93 3.23 20.84
C VAL A 374 8.23 3.32 22.19
N THR A 375 8.28 2.25 22.97
CA THR A 375 7.70 2.18 24.32
C THR A 375 8.82 1.89 25.32
N PRO A 376 8.80 2.47 26.53
CA PRO A 376 9.75 2.10 27.58
C PRO A 376 9.73 0.59 27.81
N MET A 377 10.89 0.01 28.14
CA MET A 377 10.99 -1.43 28.40
C MET A 377 9.98 -1.83 29.47
N SER A 378 9.08 -2.74 29.12
CA SER A 378 8.20 -3.34 30.09
C SER A 378 9.00 -4.36 30.88
N SER A 379 9.21 -4.12 32.17
CA SER A 379 9.74 -5.12 33.10
C SER A 379 8.68 -6.19 33.39
N SER A 380 8.19 -6.86 32.35
CA SER A 380 7.24 -7.96 32.52
C SER A 380 8.04 -9.21 32.88
N ALA A 381 8.39 -9.33 34.16
CA ALA A 381 8.98 -10.53 34.76
C ALA A 381 8.02 -11.75 34.76
N ARG A 382 6.92 -11.70 33.99
CA ARG A 382 5.79 -12.63 34.00
C ARG A 382 5.29 -13.03 32.59
N ALA A 383 5.93 -12.56 31.51
CA ALA A 383 5.55 -13.02 30.18
C ALA A 383 6.00 -14.47 29.96
N VAL A 384 5.09 -15.28 29.42
CA VAL A 384 5.32 -16.66 29.00
C VAL A 384 6.08 -16.68 27.68
N ARG A 385 5.85 -15.70 26.80
CA ARG A 385 6.42 -15.60 25.46
C ARG A 385 6.81 -14.16 25.14
N THR A 386 8.01 -13.96 24.61
CA THR A 386 8.48 -12.71 24.03
C THR A 386 8.41 -12.82 22.52
N VAL A 387 7.63 -11.94 21.91
CA VAL A 387 7.20 -12.06 20.51
C VAL A 387 7.79 -10.95 19.64
N GLY A 388 8.38 -11.37 18.54
CA GLY A 388 8.70 -10.53 17.39
C GLY A 388 7.68 -10.71 16.27
N VAL A 389 7.33 -9.64 15.56
CA VAL A 389 6.41 -9.70 14.41
C VAL A 389 7.10 -9.19 13.17
N ILE A 390 7.03 -9.95 12.08
CA ILE A 390 7.56 -9.57 10.77
C ILE A 390 6.37 -9.43 9.82
N GLY A 391 6.14 -8.20 9.35
CA GLY A 391 5.00 -7.87 8.50
C GLY A 391 3.93 -7.06 9.23
N GLY A 392 3.42 -6.05 8.53
CA GLY A 392 2.41 -5.11 9.03
C GLY A 392 1.37 -4.80 7.96
N GLY A 393 1.02 -5.78 7.14
CA GLY A 393 0.03 -5.62 6.07
C GLY A 393 -1.39 -5.34 6.60
N PRO A 394 -2.35 -5.02 5.71
CA PRO A 394 -3.74 -4.74 6.10
C PRO A 394 -4.37 -5.84 6.96
N PHE A 395 -4.10 -7.11 6.62
CA PHE A 395 -4.60 -8.26 7.38
C PHE A 395 -4.04 -8.28 8.81
N ALA A 396 -2.71 -8.17 8.98
CA ALA A 396 -2.07 -8.10 10.29
C ALA A 396 -2.64 -6.97 11.15
N LYS A 397 -2.75 -5.76 10.58
CA LYS A 397 -3.25 -4.55 11.27
C LYS A 397 -4.71 -4.67 11.74
N ASN A 398 -5.56 -5.26 10.90
CA ASN A 398 -7.01 -5.25 11.12
C ASN A 398 -7.51 -6.49 11.85
N VAL A 399 -6.78 -7.61 11.78
CA VAL A 399 -7.21 -8.91 12.28
C VAL A 399 -6.31 -9.40 13.42
N LEU A 400 -5.04 -9.70 13.14
CA LEU A 400 -4.17 -10.41 14.09
C LEU A 400 -3.58 -9.54 15.20
N LEU A 401 -2.99 -8.38 14.87
CA LEU A 401 -2.36 -7.51 15.88
C LEU A 401 -3.33 -7.05 16.99
N PRO A 402 -4.62 -6.75 16.71
CA PRO A 402 -5.61 -6.53 17.75
C PRO A 402 -5.80 -7.72 18.71
N GLN A 403 -5.82 -8.95 18.18
CA GLN A 403 -5.96 -10.16 19.02
C GLN A 403 -4.67 -10.44 19.80
N LEU A 404 -3.53 -10.27 19.16
CA LEU A 404 -2.21 -10.43 19.76
C LEU A 404 -2.00 -9.49 20.96
N LYS A 405 -2.44 -8.23 20.85
CA LYS A 405 -2.40 -7.26 21.96
C LYS A 405 -3.22 -7.72 23.18
N LEU A 406 -4.29 -8.51 22.96
CA LEU A 406 -5.15 -9.03 24.01
C LEU A 406 -4.67 -10.39 24.55
N ALA A 407 -3.66 -11.01 23.93
CA ALA A 407 -3.13 -12.29 24.35
C ALA A 407 -2.45 -12.18 25.72
N LYS A 408 -2.83 -13.07 26.65
CA LYS A 408 -2.27 -13.09 27.99
C LYS A 408 -0.89 -13.76 27.97
N GLY A 409 0.04 -13.25 28.78
CA GLY A 409 1.38 -13.82 28.90
C GLY A 409 2.28 -13.57 27.69
N VAL A 410 1.93 -12.63 26.81
CA VAL A 410 2.73 -12.25 25.64
C VAL A 410 3.36 -10.87 25.87
N ARG A 411 4.69 -10.79 25.71
CA ARG A 411 5.45 -9.54 25.63
C ARG A 411 5.70 -9.20 24.16
N LEU A 412 5.18 -8.06 23.71
CA LEU A 412 5.38 -7.57 22.35
C LEU A 412 6.68 -6.80 22.27
N LYS A 413 7.75 -7.43 21.77
CA LYS A 413 9.08 -6.82 21.77
C LYS A 413 9.31 -5.97 20.54
N THR A 414 9.40 -6.58 19.36
CA THR A 414 9.81 -5.88 18.14
C THR A 414 8.85 -6.15 16.99
N ILE A 415 8.47 -5.10 16.23
CA ILE A 415 7.74 -5.24 14.97
C ILE A 415 8.58 -4.71 13.79
N ALA A 416 8.76 -5.56 12.78
CA ALA A 416 9.48 -5.27 11.54
C ALA A 416 8.50 -5.03 10.39
N THR A 417 8.62 -3.89 9.70
CA THR A 417 7.93 -3.65 8.42
C THR A 417 8.84 -2.88 7.47
N THR A 418 8.68 -3.02 6.15
CA THR A 418 9.56 -2.36 5.18
C THR A 418 9.53 -0.82 5.21
N ASN A 419 8.51 -0.21 5.83
CA ASN A 419 8.35 1.24 5.96
C ASN A 419 8.53 1.67 7.42
N GLY A 420 9.50 2.56 7.69
CA GLY A 420 9.79 3.04 9.04
C GLY A 420 8.60 3.74 9.73
N VAL A 421 7.84 4.56 9.00
CA VAL A 421 6.65 5.23 9.55
C VAL A 421 5.57 4.21 9.92
N GLY A 422 5.41 3.18 9.08
CA GLY A 422 4.49 2.08 9.31
C GLY A 422 4.85 1.28 10.56
N SER A 423 6.10 0.85 10.71
CA SER A 423 6.53 0.05 11.86
C SER A 423 6.43 0.85 13.16
N GLN A 424 6.87 2.11 13.19
CA GLN A 424 6.78 2.94 14.39
C GLN A 424 5.32 3.17 14.82
N HIS A 425 4.43 3.43 13.86
CA HIS A 425 3.02 3.62 14.15
C HIS A 425 2.39 2.36 14.76
N LEU A 426 2.67 1.19 14.16
CA LEU A 426 2.15 -0.08 14.66
C LEU A 426 2.72 -0.43 16.03
N ALA A 427 4.01 -0.21 16.24
CA ALA A 427 4.63 -0.40 17.53
C ALA A 427 3.92 0.42 18.60
N LYS A 428 3.72 1.71 18.37
CA LYS A 428 3.03 2.60 19.30
C LYS A 428 1.57 2.20 19.54
N LYS A 429 0.85 1.82 18.48
CA LYS A 429 -0.58 1.48 18.54
C LYS A 429 -0.84 0.19 19.31
N PHE A 430 -0.01 -0.82 19.07
CA PHE A 430 -0.20 -2.14 19.66
C PHE A 430 0.63 -2.38 20.92
N GLY A 431 1.59 -1.50 21.23
CA GLY A 431 2.39 -1.55 22.45
C GLY A 431 3.66 -2.39 22.32
N PHE A 432 4.30 -2.39 21.14
CA PHE A 432 5.63 -2.97 20.99
C PHE A 432 6.69 -2.05 21.60
N GLU A 433 7.75 -2.65 22.14
CA GLU A 433 8.91 -1.94 22.69
C GLU A 433 9.74 -1.29 21.59
N TYR A 434 9.94 -1.99 20.48
CA TYR A 434 10.78 -1.57 19.37
C TYR A 434 10.05 -1.65 18.02
N ALA A 435 10.42 -0.75 17.12
CA ALA A 435 10.05 -0.78 15.71
C ALA A 435 11.32 -0.88 14.87
N THR A 436 11.30 -1.72 13.83
CA THR A 436 12.43 -1.85 12.91
C THR A 436 11.96 -1.92 11.46
N SER A 437 12.87 -1.65 10.54
CA SER A 437 12.67 -1.87 9.10
C SER A 437 13.26 -3.19 8.59
N ARG A 438 14.02 -3.87 9.44
CA ARG A 438 14.81 -5.07 9.14
C ARG A 438 14.29 -6.25 9.92
N HIS A 439 14.00 -7.35 9.23
CA HIS A 439 13.47 -8.53 9.91
C HIS A 439 14.57 -9.29 10.65
N GLU A 440 15.82 -9.12 10.22
CA GLU A 440 17.01 -9.71 10.84
C GLU A 440 17.14 -9.29 12.32
N GLU A 441 16.81 -8.03 12.62
CA GLU A 441 16.76 -7.48 13.99
C GLU A 441 15.74 -8.19 14.89
N VAL A 442 14.70 -8.81 14.31
CA VAL A 442 13.73 -9.64 15.03
C VAL A 442 14.27 -11.06 15.22
N MET A 443 14.91 -11.62 14.20
CA MET A 443 15.41 -13.00 14.21
C MET A 443 16.63 -13.16 15.14
N ASP A 444 17.51 -12.17 15.16
CA ASP A 444 18.78 -12.17 15.91
C ASP A 444 18.62 -11.72 17.37
N ASP A 445 17.48 -11.16 17.74
CA ASP A 445 17.23 -10.70 19.11
C ASP A 445 17.19 -11.90 20.09
N PRO A 446 18.12 -12.01 21.05
CA PRO A 446 18.20 -13.15 21.95
C PRO A 446 17.00 -13.27 22.90
N GLU A 447 16.28 -12.18 23.18
CA GLU A 447 15.11 -12.23 24.06
C GLU A 447 13.84 -12.70 23.34
N ILE A 448 13.79 -12.68 22.00
CA ILE A 448 12.61 -13.09 21.23
C ILE A 448 12.59 -14.61 21.10
N ASP A 449 11.69 -15.30 21.79
CA ASP A 449 11.56 -16.76 21.67
C ASP A 449 10.54 -17.20 20.62
N SER A 450 9.69 -16.27 20.16
CA SER A 450 8.59 -16.55 19.23
C SER A 450 8.49 -15.47 18.15
N VAL A 451 8.39 -15.86 16.88
CA VAL A 451 8.23 -14.96 15.74
C VAL A 451 6.90 -15.20 15.04
N MET A 452 6.24 -14.11 14.64
CA MET A 452 5.05 -14.15 13.80
C MET A 452 5.36 -13.59 12.42
N ILE A 453 5.19 -14.41 11.38
CA ILE A 453 5.45 -14.08 9.98
C ILE A 453 4.12 -13.76 9.31
N LEU A 454 3.88 -12.47 9.08
CA LEU A 454 2.63 -11.90 8.55
C LEU A 454 2.89 -11.13 7.24
N THR A 455 3.69 -11.74 6.35
CA THR A 455 4.25 -11.13 5.14
C THR A 455 3.49 -11.54 3.87
N ARG A 456 4.06 -11.32 2.67
CA ARG A 456 3.52 -11.87 1.43
C ARG A 456 3.92 -13.34 1.29
N HIS A 457 3.14 -14.13 0.56
CA HIS A 457 3.26 -15.59 0.56
C HIS A 457 4.67 -16.09 0.20
N HIS A 458 5.31 -15.53 -0.83
CA HIS A 458 6.69 -15.91 -1.23
C HIS A 458 7.76 -15.70 -0.15
N GLN A 459 7.49 -14.87 0.87
CA GLN A 459 8.42 -14.61 1.96
C GLN A 459 8.26 -15.62 3.11
N HIS A 460 7.18 -16.41 3.12
CA HIS A 460 6.86 -17.28 4.24
C HIS A 460 7.91 -18.38 4.41
N ALA A 461 8.16 -19.20 3.39
CA ALA A 461 9.11 -20.30 3.50
C ALA A 461 10.54 -19.85 3.84
N PRO A 462 11.14 -18.82 3.18
CA PRO A 462 12.45 -18.32 3.57
C PRO A 462 12.52 -17.85 5.04
N LEU A 463 11.52 -17.10 5.51
CA LEU A 463 11.50 -16.61 6.90
C LEU A 463 11.25 -17.73 7.92
N VAL A 464 10.47 -18.77 7.55
CA VAL A 464 10.27 -19.97 8.37
C VAL A 464 11.60 -20.71 8.52
N LEU A 465 12.32 -20.94 7.42
CA LEU A 465 13.62 -21.63 7.44
C LEU A 465 14.66 -20.88 8.29
N GLU A 466 14.72 -19.55 8.16
CA GLU A 466 15.58 -18.70 8.99
C GLU A 466 15.21 -18.81 10.49
N ALA A 467 13.92 -18.76 10.81
CA ALA A 467 13.45 -18.88 12.19
C ALA A 467 13.72 -20.28 12.79
N LEU A 468 13.63 -21.34 11.98
CA LEU A 468 13.98 -22.71 12.39
C LEU A 468 15.47 -22.84 12.72
N GLU A 469 16.33 -22.24 11.90
CA GLU A 469 17.77 -22.19 12.16
C GLU A 469 18.09 -21.47 13.48
N LYS A 470 17.40 -20.36 13.75
CA LYS A 470 17.50 -19.60 15.00
C LYS A 470 16.72 -20.24 16.16
N LYS A 471 16.09 -21.40 15.95
CA LYS A 471 15.30 -22.17 16.94
C LYS A 471 14.18 -21.35 17.62
N ARG A 472 13.55 -20.44 16.86
CA ARG A 472 12.40 -19.64 17.35
C ARG A 472 11.12 -20.43 17.18
N ASN A 473 10.14 -20.24 18.07
CA ASN A 473 8.77 -20.70 17.80
C ASN A 473 8.16 -19.83 16.70
N ILE A 474 7.42 -20.42 15.78
CA ILE A 474 7.00 -19.80 14.53
C ILE A 474 5.49 -19.88 14.44
N TYR A 475 4.87 -18.72 14.27
CA TYR A 475 3.53 -18.61 13.71
C TYR A 475 3.68 -17.98 12.33
N VAL A 476 3.22 -18.64 11.28
CA VAL A 476 3.23 -18.09 9.92
C VAL A 476 1.81 -18.03 9.40
N GLU A 477 1.42 -16.89 8.83
CA GLU A 477 0.13 -16.81 8.15
C GLU A 477 0.08 -17.76 6.96
N LYS A 478 -1.12 -18.18 6.57
CA LYS A 478 -1.27 -19.10 5.43
C LYS A 478 -0.96 -18.37 4.11
N PRO A 479 -0.45 -19.08 3.08
CA PRO A 479 -0.04 -20.49 3.08
C PRO A 479 1.36 -20.67 3.69
N LEU A 480 1.73 -21.91 4.06
CA LEU A 480 3.08 -22.18 4.58
C LEU A 480 4.19 -21.93 3.53
N ALA A 481 3.89 -22.25 2.27
CA ALA A 481 4.78 -22.13 1.11
C ALA A 481 3.95 -22.00 -0.18
N ILE A 482 4.59 -21.58 -1.27
CA ILE A 482 3.93 -21.41 -2.58
C ILE A 482 4.32 -22.47 -3.61
N CYS A 483 5.35 -23.27 -3.34
CA CYS A 483 5.74 -24.41 -4.17
C CYS A 483 6.16 -25.63 -3.32
N GLU A 484 6.31 -26.78 -3.97
CA GLU A 484 6.63 -28.05 -3.32
C GLU A 484 8.07 -28.06 -2.80
N GLU A 485 9.01 -27.43 -3.52
CA GLU A 485 10.42 -27.34 -3.15
C GLU A 485 10.59 -26.61 -1.80
N GLU A 486 9.84 -25.54 -1.60
CA GLU A 486 9.81 -24.81 -0.33
C GLU A 486 9.26 -25.65 0.82
N LEU A 487 8.21 -26.44 0.59
CA LEU A 487 7.65 -27.34 1.61
C LEU A 487 8.64 -28.45 1.98
N LEU A 488 9.31 -29.03 0.98
CA LEU A 488 10.35 -30.04 1.19
C LEU A 488 11.50 -29.49 2.04
N ALA A 489 11.98 -28.29 1.72
CA ALA A 489 13.04 -27.63 2.50
C ALA A 489 12.63 -27.42 3.97
N ILE A 490 11.40 -27.01 4.24
CA ILE A 490 10.87 -26.85 5.61
C ILE A 490 10.79 -28.21 6.32
N ALA A 491 10.27 -29.24 5.65
CA ALA A 491 10.15 -30.59 6.18
C ALA A 491 11.52 -31.18 6.56
N GLU A 492 12.49 -31.13 5.65
CA GLU A 492 13.86 -31.60 5.87
C GLU A 492 14.54 -30.88 7.05
N LYS A 493 14.41 -29.55 7.11
CA LYS A 493 14.97 -28.75 8.21
C LYS A 493 14.36 -29.13 9.55
N MET A 494 13.06 -29.39 9.60
CA MET A 494 12.35 -29.82 10.81
C MET A 494 12.80 -31.21 11.26
N SER A 495 12.88 -32.17 10.34
CA SER A 495 13.30 -33.54 10.64
C SER A 495 14.73 -33.60 11.15
N GLY A 496 15.64 -32.78 10.60
CA GLY A 496 17.01 -32.66 11.08
C GLY A 496 17.17 -32.17 12.53
N LEU A 497 16.11 -31.64 13.15
CA LEU A 497 16.15 -31.14 14.54
C LEU A 497 15.84 -32.23 15.60
N ASN A 498 15.62 -33.50 15.21
CA ASN A 498 15.54 -34.68 16.09
C ASN A 498 14.69 -34.47 17.37
N GLY A 499 13.44 -34.02 17.22
CA GLY A 499 12.51 -33.81 18.33
C GLY A 499 12.80 -32.58 19.21
N LYS A 500 13.83 -31.79 18.87
CA LYS A 500 14.12 -30.46 19.47
C LYS A 500 13.61 -29.31 18.59
N ALA A 501 12.83 -29.61 17.56
CA ALA A 501 12.27 -28.61 16.67
C ALA A 501 11.39 -27.62 17.47
N PRO A 502 11.49 -26.31 17.17
CA PRO A 502 10.59 -25.34 17.78
C PRO A 502 9.16 -25.57 17.28
N ARG A 503 8.19 -24.94 17.95
CA ARG A 503 6.80 -25.01 17.50
C ARG A 503 6.65 -24.26 16.18
N LEU A 504 6.02 -24.88 15.18
CA LEU A 504 5.58 -24.24 13.94
C LEU A 504 4.05 -24.37 13.84
N ALA A 505 3.38 -23.22 13.76
CA ALA A 505 1.94 -23.13 13.52
C ALA A 505 1.70 -22.32 12.25
N VAL A 506 0.74 -22.76 11.44
CA VAL A 506 0.25 -22.05 10.27
C VAL A 506 -1.11 -21.44 10.62
N GLY A 507 -1.42 -20.25 10.11
CA GLY A 507 -2.66 -19.49 10.33
C GLY A 507 -3.94 -20.15 9.80
N PHE A 508 -4.20 -21.40 10.19
CA PHE A 508 -5.40 -22.18 9.88
C PHE A 508 -6.51 -21.96 10.91
N ASN A 509 -6.81 -20.69 11.19
CA ASN A 509 -7.70 -20.25 12.26
C ASN A 509 -9.11 -20.87 12.26
N ARG A 510 -9.66 -21.32 11.12
CA ARG A 510 -11.05 -21.84 11.05
C ARG A 510 -11.23 -23.08 11.91
N SER A 511 -10.23 -23.96 12.02
CA SER A 511 -10.30 -25.15 12.88
C SER A 511 -10.40 -24.79 14.36
N ALA A 512 -9.90 -23.62 14.76
CA ALA A 512 -10.01 -23.10 16.12
C ALA A 512 -11.35 -22.41 16.42
N SER A 513 -12.25 -22.24 15.43
CA SER A 513 -13.55 -21.59 15.65
C SER A 513 -14.41 -22.34 16.69
N PRO A 514 -15.09 -21.63 17.61
CA PRO A 514 -16.03 -22.24 18.56
C PRO A 514 -17.16 -23.06 17.90
N LEU A 515 -17.60 -22.68 16.69
CA LEU A 515 -18.64 -23.44 15.97
C LEU A 515 -18.09 -24.73 15.37
N VAL A 516 -16.85 -24.71 14.90
CA VAL A 516 -16.16 -25.92 14.42
C VAL A 516 -15.90 -26.89 15.57
N ALA A 517 -15.44 -26.39 16.73
CA ALA A 517 -15.27 -27.22 17.92
C ALA A 517 -16.58 -27.92 18.32
N ARG A 518 -17.72 -27.22 18.25
CA ARG A 518 -19.05 -27.81 18.50
C ARG A 518 -19.44 -28.84 17.45
N ALA A 519 -19.22 -28.54 16.17
CA ALA A 519 -19.49 -29.49 15.08
C ALA A 519 -18.64 -30.76 15.25
N LYS A 520 -17.33 -30.62 15.46
CA LYS A 520 -16.42 -31.75 15.69
C LYS A 520 -16.81 -32.58 16.92
N ALA A 521 -17.23 -31.94 18.02
CA ALA A 521 -17.71 -32.66 19.19
C ALA A 521 -18.94 -33.54 18.89
N SER A 522 -19.84 -33.11 18.01
CA SER A 522 -20.99 -33.92 17.56
C SER A 522 -20.63 -35.10 16.65
N LEU A 523 -19.42 -35.10 16.08
CA LEU A 523 -18.90 -36.17 15.22
C LEU A 523 -18.06 -37.19 16.01
N LYS A 524 -17.88 -36.99 17.32
CA LYS A 524 -17.06 -37.88 18.16
C LYS A 524 -17.68 -39.27 18.23
N GLY A 525 -16.88 -40.31 17.93
CA GLY A 525 -17.33 -41.69 17.94
C GLY A 525 -18.12 -42.11 16.69
N ARG A 526 -18.06 -41.32 15.61
CA ARG A 526 -18.60 -41.71 14.30
C ARG A 526 -18.01 -43.05 13.83
N THR A 527 -18.83 -43.84 13.15
CA THR A 527 -18.44 -45.14 12.56
C THR A 527 -18.41 -45.11 11.03
N SER A 528 -18.84 -44.01 10.40
CA SER A 528 -18.82 -43.82 8.96
C SER A 528 -17.87 -42.67 8.58
N PRO A 529 -17.29 -42.69 7.36
CA PRO A 529 -16.56 -41.56 6.81
C PRO A 529 -17.46 -40.33 6.61
N LEU A 530 -16.86 -39.15 6.57
CA LEU A 530 -17.57 -37.90 6.34
C LEU A 530 -17.75 -37.65 4.84
N VAL A 531 -18.89 -37.04 4.49
CA VAL A 531 -19.05 -36.35 3.20
C VAL A 531 -19.22 -34.87 3.49
N MET A 532 -18.38 -34.03 2.88
CA MET A 532 -18.32 -32.59 3.17
C MET A 532 -18.46 -31.74 1.91
N THR A 533 -19.23 -30.67 1.99
CA THR A 533 -19.35 -29.65 0.93
C THR A 533 -19.03 -28.28 1.51
N TYR A 534 -18.08 -27.57 0.92
CA TYR A 534 -17.69 -26.24 1.37
C TYR A 534 -17.75 -25.25 0.19
N ARG A 535 -18.66 -24.29 0.27
CA ARG A 535 -18.81 -23.20 -0.68
C ARG A 535 -18.17 -21.92 -0.16
N ILE A 536 -17.37 -21.28 -1.02
CA ILE A 536 -16.69 -20.02 -0.77
C ILE A 536 -16.98 -19.04 -1.92
N ASN A 537 -17.68 -17.96 -1.59
CA ASN A 537 -17.92 -16.81 -2.45
C ASN A 537 -16.90 -15.71 -2.13
N ALA A 538 -15.69 -15.86 -2.67
CA ALA A 538 -14.51 -15.08 -2.30
C ALA A 538 -14.50 -13.66 -2.89
N GLY A 539 -15.32 -13.41 -3.92
CA GLY A 539 -15.43 -12.14 -4.63
C GLY A 539 -14.22 -11.83 -5.54
N PHE A 540 -14.42 -10.82 -6.39
CA PHE A 540 -13.45 -10.40 -7.41
C PHE A 540 -12.20 -9.69 -6.85
N ILE A 541 -11.03 -10.06 -7.37
CA ILE A 541 -9.74 -9.39 -7.19
C ILE A 541 -9.14 -9.09 -8.59
N PRO A 542 -8.74 -7.85 -8.90
CA PRO A 542 -8.09 -7.49 -10.17
C PRO A 542 -6.81 -8.28 -10.44
N LEU A 543 -6.53 -8.61 -11.70
CA LEU A 543 -5.38 -9.43 -12.11
C LEU A 543 -4.02 -8.81 -11.78
N GLU A 544 -3.95 -7.49 -11.66
CA GLU A 544 -2.73 -6.74 -11.31
C GLU A 544 -2.38 -6.84 -9.82
N HIS A 545 -3.25 -7.45 -9.01
CA HIS A 545 -3.02 -7.64 -7.60
C HIS A 545 -1.99 -8.77 -7.36
N TRP A 546 -1.05 -8.54 -6.43
CA TRP A 546 0.07 -9.45 -6.12
C TRP A 546 -0.32 -10.91 -5.84
N VAL A 547 -1.57 -11.18 -5.44
CA VAL A 547 -2.05 -12.55 -5.18
C VAL A 547 -2.01 -13.42 -6.44
N HIS A 548 -2.19 -12.80 -7.61
CA HIS A 548 -2.18 -13.45 -8.92
C HIS A 548 -0.79 -13.49 -9.55
N ASP A 549 0.20 -12.82 -8.95
CA ASP A 549 1.58 -12.96 -9.35
C ASP A 549 2.07 -14.37 -8.94
N PRO A 550 2.49 -15.21 -9.90
CA PRO A 550 2.94 -16.57 -9.59
C PRO A 550 4.15 -16.62 -8.66
N ALA A 551 5.03 -15.62 -8.72
CA ALA A 551 6.24 -15.55 -7.93
C ALA A 551 6.00 -14.94 -6.54
N GLU A 552 5.00 -14.06 -6.38
CA GLU A 552 4.72 -13.46 -5.08
C GLU A 552 3.57 -14.12 -4.29
N GLY A 553 2.48 -14.43 -4.97
CA GLY A 553 1.21 -14.83 -4.38
C GLY A 553 0.84 -16.29 -4.61
N GLY A 554 1.28 -16.87 -5.72
CA GLY A 554 1.05 -18.28 -6.07
C GLY A 554 -0.40 -18.63 -6.47
N GLY A 555 -1.29 -17.63 -6.51
CA GLY A 555 -2.70 -17.80 -6.79
C GLY A 555 -3.57 -17.98 -5.54
N ARG A 556 -4.89 -17.96 -5.75
CA ARG A 556 -5.91 -18.06 -4.71
C ARG A 556 -6.15 -19.49 -4.24
N VAL A 557 -5.88 -20.49 -5.08
CA VAL A 557 -5.96 -21.90 -4.63
C VAL A 557 -4.91 -22.13 -3.55
N ILE A 558 -3.64 -21.87 -3.83
CA ILE A 558 -2.56 -21.99 -2.83
C ILE A 558 -2.80 -21.03 -1.66
N GLY A 559 -3.13 -19.77 -1.95
CA GLY A 559 -3.25 -18.73 -0.94
C GLY A 559 -4.47 -18.85 -0.03
N GLU A 560 -5.60 -19.40 -0.47
CA GLU A 560 -6.85 -19.46 0.32
C GLU A 560 -7.43 -20.87 0.47
N VAL A 561 -7.33 -21.76 -0.53
CA VAL A 561 -7.98 -23.08 -0.45
C VAL A 561 -7.29 -24.02 0.55
N CYS A 562 -5.98 -23.88 0.76
CA CYS A 562 -5.25 -24.58 1.83
C CYS A 562 -5.97 -24.49 3.18
N HIS A 563 -6.59 -23.34 3.44
CA HIS A 563 -7.33 -23.07 4.66
C HIS A 563 -8.59 -23.93 4.82
N TYR A 564 -9.29 -24.20 3.72
CA TYR A 564 -10.51 -24.99 3.72
C TYR A 564 -10.22 -26.49 3.71
N LEU A 565 -9.13 -26.89 3.05
CA LEU A 565 -8.57 -28.24 3.12
C LEU A 565 -8.15 -28.58 4.56
N GLU A 566 -7.52 -27.64 5.27
CA GLU A 566 -7.15 -27.86 6.68
C GLU A 566 -8.38 -28.11 7.54
N LEU A 567 -9.44 -27.29 7.38
CA LEU A 567 -10.66 -27.45 8.16
C LEU A 567 -11.31 -28.82 7.91
N MET A 568 -11.37 -29.28 6.66
CA MET A 568 -11.91 -30.60 6.34
C MET A 568 -11.04 -31.72 6.93
N ALA A 569 -9.72 -31.62 6.83
CA ALA A 569 -8.78 -32.57 7.45
C ALA A 569 -8.94 -32.60 8.98
N HIS A 570 -9.13 -31.43 9.59
CA HIS A 570 -9.40 -31.30 11.03
C HIS A 570 -10.70 -31.99 11.44
N LEU A 571 -11.77 -31.85 10.65
CA LEU A 571 -13.07 -32.48 10.94
C LEU A 571 -13.05 -34.00 10.71
N ALA A 572 -12.41 -34.46 9.64
CA ALA A 572 -12.19 -35.88 9.37
C ALA A 572 -11.25 -36.53 10.39
N ASP A 573 -10.37 -35.73 11.01
CA ASP A 573 -9.22 -36.20 11.79
C ASP A 573 -8.31 -37.12 10.97
N SER A 574 -8.17 -36.82 9.68
CA SER A 574 -7.43 -37.60 8.69
C SER A 574 -6.80 -36.67 7.66
N ASP A 575 -5.68 -37.08 7.08
CA ASP A 575 -4.92 -36.27 6.12
C ASP A 575 -5.46 -36.47 4.69
N PRO A 576 -5.37 -35.45 3.83
CA PRO A 576 -5.71 -35.59 2.42
C PRO A 576 -4.74 -36.57 1.73
N VAL A 577 -5.27 -37.44 0.88
CA VAL A 577 -4.50 -38.45 0.13
C VAL A 577 -4.58 -38.28 -1.38
N SER A 578 -5.63 -37.62 -1.90
CA SER A 578 -5.77 -37.32 -3.32
C SER A 578 -6.64 -36.09 -3.52
N VAL A 579 -6.33 -35.29 -4.54
CA VAL A 579 -7.08 -34.09 -4.92
C VAL A 579 -7.31 -34.05 -6.43
N TYR A 580 -8.46 -33.53 -6.84
CA TYR A 580 -8.76 -33.23 -8.22
C TYR A 580 -9.43 -31.87 -8.33
N ALA A 581 -8.98 -31.04 -9.27
CA ALA A 581 -9.48 -29.68 -9.45
C ALA A 581 -9.95 -29.43 -10.89
N LYS A 582 -11.04 -28.69 -11.02
CA LYS A 582 -11.51 -28.18 -12.31
C LYS A 582 -11.99 -26.75 -12.17
N GLY A 583 -11.58 -25.89 -13.09
CA GLY A 583 -11.92 -24.47 -13.05
C GLY A 583 -12.59 -23.99 -14.33
N VAL A 584 -13.16 -22.79 -14.23
CA VAL A 584 -13.70 -22.06 -15.38
C VAL A 584 -12.53 -21.52 -16.21
N PRO A 585 -12.46 -21.78 -17.53
CA PRO A 585 -11.37 -21.27 -18.36
C PRO A 585 -11.31 -19.73 -18.37
N ALA A 586 -10.09 -19.17 -18.31
CA ALA A 586 -9.82 -17.73 -18.26
C ALA A 586 -10.01 -17.01 -19.62
N ARG A 587 -11.13 -17.28 -20.34
CA ARG A 587 -11.35 -16.80 -21.72
C ARG A 587 -11.69 -15.31 -21.85
N GLY A 588 -11.94 -14.60 -20.74
CA GLY A 588 -12.44 -13.21 -20.75
C GLY A 588 -11.51 -12.16 -20.16
N GLY A 589 -10.26 -12.51 -19.78
CA GLY A 589 -9.26 -11.58 -19.23
C GLY A 589 -9.65 -10.91 -17.89
N LYS A 590 -10.81 -11.22 -17.31
CA LYS A 590 -11.27 -10.64 -16.04
C LYS A 590 -10.83 -11.47 -14.83
N TYR A 591 -10.88 -12.79 -14.92
CA TYR A 591 -10.58 -13.69 -13.81
C TYR A 591 -9.38 -14.56 -14.16
N SER A 592 -8.61 -14.92 -13.15
CA SER A 592 -7.57 -15.94 -13.27
C SER A 592 -8.21 -17.34 -13.37
N SER A 593 -7.49 -18.33 -13.89
CA SER A 593 -7.95 -19.73 -13.99
C SER A 593 -8.27 -20.35 -12.63
N ASP A 594 -7.66 -19.82 -11.57
CA ASP A 594 -7.77 -20.30 -10.19
C ASP A 594 -8.79 -19.52 -9.32
N ASP A 595 -9.46 -18.50 -9.89
CA ASP A 595 -10.48 -17.71 -9.20
C ASP A 595 -11.84 -18.43 -9.08
N ASN A 596 -12.07 -19.46 -9.89
CA ASN A 596 -13.36 -20.13 -10.03
C ASN A 596 -13.15 -21.62 -10.25
N VAL A 597 -13.07 -22.37 -9.14
CA VAL A 597 -12.67 -23.77 -9.15
C VAL A 597 -13.60 -24.63 -8.29
N VAL A 598 -13.76 -25.88 -8.71
CA VAL A 598 -14.31 -26.97 -7.91
C VAL A 598 -13.17 -27.94 -7.64
N ILE A 599 -12.96 -28.26 -6.36
CA ILE A 599 -11.89 -29.16 -5.92
C ILE A 599 -12.54 -30.30 -5.13
N THR A 600 -12.26 -31.54 -5.52
CA THR A 600 -12.62 -32.74 -4.76
C THR A 600 -11.39 -33.27 -4.04
N VAL A 601 -11.55 -33.68 -2.78
CA VAL A 601 -10.47 -34.22 -1.94
C VAL A 601 -10.92 -35.53 -1.30
N ALA A 602 -10.02 -36.51 -1.28
CA ALA A 602 -10.17 -37.75 -0.53
C ALA A 602 -9.23 -37.76 0.69
N PHE A 603 -9.69 -38.34 1.79
CA PHE A 603 -8.94 -38.46 3.04
C PHE A 603 -8.62 -39.93 3.34
N GLY A 604 -7.55 -40.17 4.11
CA GLY A 604 -7.08 -41.52 4.42
C GLY A 604 -8.07 -42.40 5.22
N ASP A 605 -9.08 -41.81 5.85
CA ASP A 605 -10.13 -42.56 6.56
C ASP A 605 -11.34 -42.90 5.67
N GLY A 606 -11.25 -42.61 4.36
CA GLY A 606 -12.32 -42.77 3.39
C GLY A 606 -13.28 -41.58 3.30
N SER A 607 -13.07 -40.50 4.06
CA SER A 607 -13.90 -39.31 3.96
C SER A 607 -13.70 -38.61 2.60
N LEU A 608 -14.73 -37.91 2.14
CA LEU A 608 -14.71 -37.14 0.89
C LEU A 608 -15.14 -35.70 1.12
N GLY A 609 -14.47 -34.77 0.45
CA GLY A 609 -14.76 -33.35 0.48
C GLY A 609 -14.90 -32.75 -0.91
N THR A 610 -15.78 -31.75 -1.06
CA THR A 610 -15.85 -30.89 -2.24
C THR A 610 -15.80 -29.43 -1.83
N ILE A 611 -14.90 -28.67 -2.45
CA ILE A 611 -14.75 -27.23 -2.26
C ILE A 611 -15.19 -26.54 -3.54
N LEU A 612 -16.22 -25.70 -3.46
CA LEU A 612 -16.62 -24.76 -4.51
C LEU A 612 -16.07 -23.39 -4.16
N TYR A 613 -15.09 -22.91 -4.90
CA TYR A 613 -14.47 -21.61 -4.71
C TYR A 613 -14.76 -20.71 -5.91
N THR A 614 -15.36 -19.53 -5.68
CA THR A 614 -15.73 -18.62 -6.77
C THR A 614 -15.55 -17.14 -6.46
N ALA A 615 -14.99 -16.42 -7.42
CA ALA A 615 -14.90 -14.96 -7.44
C ALA A 615 -16.09 -14.27 -8.16
N GLN A 616 -16.98 -15.04 -8.80
CA GLN A 616 -18.06 -14.53 -9.65
C GLN A 616 -19.36 -14.21 -8.90
N GLY A 617 -19.51 -14.70 -7.67
CA GLY A 617 -20.74 -14.51 -6.89
C GLY A 617 -20.96 -13.07 -6.44
N SER A 618 -22.23 -12.68 -6.30
CA SER A 618 -22.59 -11.39 -5.69
C SER A 618 -22.11 -11.35 -4.25
N LYS A 619 -21.43 -10.27 -3.86
CA LYS A 619 -21.02 -10.05 -2.47
C LYS A 619 -22.20 -9.92 -1.50
N ALA A 620 -23.44 -9.78 -1.99
CA ALA A 620 -24.65 -9.72 -1.15
C ALA A 620 -25.10 -11.11 -0.67
N PHE A 621 -24.59 -12.18 -1.25
CA PHE A 621 -24.83 -13.56 -0.81
C PHE A 621 -23.82 -13.97 0.27
N SER A 622 -24.14 -14.99 1.08
CA SER A 622 -23.25 -15.46 2.14
C SER A 622 -21.89 -15.91 1.59
N ARG A 623 -20.85 -15.68 2.38
CA ARG A 623 -19.46 -15.87 1.95
C ARG A 623 -19.06 -17.33 2.04
N GLU A 624 -19.32 -17.97 3.17
CA GLU A 624 -18.84 -19.31 3.51
C GLU A 624 -19.99 -20.19 3.98
N ARG A 625 -20.12 -21.38 3.40
CA ARG A 625 -21.04 -22.42 3.89
C ARG A 625 -20.35 -23.78 3.86
N LEU A 626 -20.28 -24.43 5.01
CA LEU A 626 -19.76 -25.78 5.16
C LEU A 626 -20.89 -26.72 5.61
N GLU A 627 -21.06 -27.84 4.92
CA GLU A 627 -22.00 -28.90 5.24
C GLU A 627 -21.25 -30.22 5.43
N ILE A 628 -21.61 -30.96 6.47
CA ILE A 628 -20.95 -32.19 6.91
C ILE A 628 -22.03 -33.25 7.12
N PHE A 629 -21.89 -34.38 6.44
CA PHE A 629 -22.81 -35.51 6.49
C PHE A 629 -22.11 -36.74 7.05
N CYS A 630 -22.74 -37.41 8.02
CA CYS A 630 -22.20 -38.62 8.65
C CYS A 630 -23.29 -39.41 9.38
N GLY A 631 -23.64 -40.61 8.90
CA GLY A 631 -24.48 -41.58 9.64
C GLY A 631 -25.75 -40.99 10.30
N ASP A 632 -26.65 -40.41 9.49
CA ASP A 632 -27.87 -39.67 9.90
C ASP A 632 -27.65 -38.30 10.57
N CYS A 633 -26.41 -37.91 10.84
CA CYS A 633 -26.07 -36.58 11.32
C CYS A 633 -25.74 -35.63 10.16
N VAL A 634 -26.32 -34.42 10.20
CA VAL A 634 -25.95 -33.30 9.33
C VAL A 634 -25.57 -32.09 10.18
N ALA A 635 -24.38 -31.55 9.97
CA ALA A 635 -23.94 -30.28 10.55
C ALA A 635 -23.68 -29.26 9.43
N ALA A 636 -24.20 -28.04 9.58
CA ALA A 636 -24.03 -26.97 8.62
C ALA A 636 -23.60 -25.67 9.30
N ILE A 637 -22.43 -25.15 8.92
CA ILE A 637 -21.89 -23.87 9.39
C ILE A 637 -22.08 -22.83 8.28
N GLU A 638 -22.73 -21.72 8.62
CA GLU A 638 -22.91 -20.58 7.71
C GLU A 638 -22.16 -19.35 8.25
N ASP A 639 -21.23 -18.82 7.45
CA ASP A 639 -20.41 -17.64 7.69
C ASP A 639 -19.70 -17.59 9.07
N PHE A 640 -19.53 -18.73 9.74
CA PHE A 640 -19.08 -18.80 11.14
C PHE A 640 -19.92 -17.92 12.09
N ARG A 641 -21.19 -17.73 11.74
CA ARG A 641 -22.20 -17.03 12.55
C ARG A 641 -23.26 -17.98 13.07
N SER A 642 -23.48 -19.10 12.39
CA SER A 642 -24.44 -20.10 12.86
C SER A 642 -24.01 -21.51 12.56
N LEU A 643 -24.42 -22.42 13.43
CA LEU A 643 -24.30 -23.86 13.27
C LEU A 643 -25.71 -24.45 13.34
N THR A 644 -26.13 -25.14 12.28
CA THR A 644 -27.33 -25.99 12.27
C THR A 644 -26.88 -27.44 12.42
N TRP A 645 -27.58 -28.19 13.25
CA TRP A 645 -27.33 -29.61 13.48
C TRP A 645 -28.64 -30.38 13.41
N VAL A 646 -28.64 -31.50 12.70
CA VAL A 646 -29.80 -32.37 12.50
C VAL A 646 -29.38 -33.82 12.73
N GLN A 647 -30.10 -34.54 13.59
CA GLN A 647 -29.91 -35.99 13.81
C GLN A 647 -31.22 -36.60 14.34
N GLY A 648 -31.61 -37.78 13.87
CA GLY A 648 -32.80 -38.49 14.35
C GLY A 648 -34.08 -37.66 14.24
N GLY A 649 -34.22 -36.88 13.16
CA GLY A 649 -35.34 -35.96 12.92
C GLY A 649 -35.36 -34.70 13.78
N ARG A 650 -34.41 -34.51 14.71
CA ARG A 650 -34.34 -33.31 15.58
C ARG A 650 -33.37 -32.29 15.01
N ARG A 651 -33.82 -31.03 14.93
CA ARG A 651 -33.00 -29.90 14.49
C ARG A 651 -32.64 -28.99 15.66
N ARG A 652 -31.36 -28.64 15.79
CA ARG A 652 -30.85 -27.62 16.71
C ARG A 652 -30.10 -26.55 15.93
N GLN A 653 -30.18 -25.30 16.38
CA GLN A 653 -29.43 -24.20 15.78
C GLN A 653 -28.76 -23.37 16.86
N THR A 654 -27.47 -23.10 16.68
CA THR A 654 -26.71 -22.09 17.43
C THR A 654 -26.50 -20.88 16.52
N ARG A 655 -26.74 -19.67 17.04
CA ARG A 655 -26.37 -18.42 16.37
C ARG A 655 -25.50 -17.57 17.28
N LEU A 656 -24.47 -16.96 16.72
CA LEU A 656 -23.58 -16.02 17.39
C LEU A 656 -23.94 -14.58 16.99
N MET A 657 -23.68 -13.64 17.90
CA MET A 657 -23.91 -12.21 17.65
C MET A 657 -22.89 -11.62 16.66
N ALA A 658 -21.67 -12.17 16.66
CA ALA A 658 -20.59 -11.80 15.76
C ALA A 658 -20.07 -13.04 15.01
N GLN A 659 -19.35 -12.80 13.93
CA GLN A 659 -18.64 -13.84 13.22
C GLN A 659 -17.38 -14.24 14.01
N GLU A 660 -17.24 -15.53 14.33
CA GLU A 660 -16.13 -16.06 15.13
C GLU A 660 -15.30 -17.04 14.31
N LEU A 661 -14.30 -16.51 13.59
CA LEU A 661 -13.43 -17.29 12.69
C LEU A 661 -12.33 -18.06 13.42
N GLY A 662 -12.14 -17.89 14.74
CA GLY A 662 -11.14 -18.66 15.52
C GLY A 662 -9.75 -18.02 15.65
N PHE A 663 -9.54 -16.78 15.21
CA PHE A 663 -8.23 -16.11 15.30
C PHE A 663 -7.70 -15.97 16.73
N ARG A 664 -8.61 -15.68 17.68
CA ARG A 664 -8.21 -15.51 19.08
C ARG A 664 -7.81 -16.86 19.68
N GLU A 665 -8.64 -17.87 19.47
CA GLU A 665 -8.45 -19.23 19.98
C GLU A 665 -7.17 -19.84 19.41
N GLU A 666 -6.87 -19.60 18.13
CA GLU A 666 -5.63 -20.03 17.49
C GLU A 666 -4.39 -19.41 18.16
N LEU A 667 -4.37 -18.09 18.36
CA LEU A 667 -3.24 -17.42 19.05
C LEU A 667 -3.12 -17.89 20.51
N GLU A 668 -4.23 -18.07 21.22
CA GLU A 668 -4.23 -18.62 22.56
C GLU A 668 -3.64 -20.05 22.59
N GLN A 669 -3.93 -20.88 21.57
CA GLN A 669 -3.31 -22.21 21.43
C GLN A 669 -1.82 -22.12 21.13
N PHE A 670 -1.40 -21.23 20.24
CA PHE A 670 0.01 -21.05 19.87
C PHE A 670 0.88 -20.62 21.06
N PHE A 671 0.40 -19.71 21.91
CA PHE A 671 1.17 -19.21 23.06
C PHE A 671 1.10 -20.09 24.31
N LYS A 672 0.22 -21.10 24.36
CA LYS A 672 0.16 -22.04 25.49
C LYS A 672 1.51 -22.75 25.69
N PRO A 673 2.02 -22.86 26.94
CA PRO A 673 3.18 -23.67 27.26
C PRO A 673 3.00 -25.13 26.81
N GLY A 674 4.07 -25.76 26.31
CA GLY A 674 4.07 -27.16 25.90
C GLY A 674 4.88 -27.41 24.63
N ARG A 675 5.10 -28.68 24.29
CA ARG A 675 5.73 -29.08 23.02
C ARG A 675 4.76 -28.88 21.84
N ALA A 676 5.30 -28.83 20.63
CA ALA A 676 4.51 -28.86 19.42
C ALA A 676 3.86 -30.25 19.25
N CYS A 677 2.65 -30.28 18.72
CA CYS A 677 1.99 -31.52 18.33
C CYS A 677 2.55 -31.94 16.96
N ALA A 678 3.28 -33.07 16.89
CA ALA A 678 3.85 -33.56 15.62
C ALA A 678 2.75 -33.77 14.56
N ARG A 679 1.58 -34.25 14.98
CA ARG A 679 0.41 -34.43 14.12
C ARG A 679 -0.08 -33.13 13.47
N ASP A 680 -0.09 -32.02 14.21
CA ASP A 680 -0.58 -30.74 13.68
C ASP A 680 0.38 -30.17 12.63
N LEU A 681 1.69 -30.37 12.82
CA LEU A 681 2.70 -30.03 11.82
C LEU A 681 2.56 -30.88 10.56
N ASN A 682 2.47 -32.21 10.72
CA ASN A 682 2.34 -33.14 9.61
C ASN A 682 1.09 -32.82 8.78
N ARG A 683 -0.03 -32.53 9.45
CA ARG A 683 -1.25 -32.06 8.80
C ARG A 683 -1.03 -30.75 8.04
N ALA A 684 -0.34 -29.77 8.62
CA ALA A 684 -0.09 -28.49 7.95
C ALA A 684 0.74 -28.65 6.67
N LEU A 685 1.77 -29.51 6.69
CA LEU A 685 2.56 -29.86 5.51
C LEU A 685 1.71 -30.57 4.45
N ARG A 686 0.95 -31.59 4.85
CA ARG A 686 0.06 -32.36 3.97
C ARG A 686 -1.00 -31.51 3.29
N VAL A 687 -1.63 -30.62 4.04
CA VAL A 687 -2.65 -29.72 3.52
C VAL A 687 -2.05 -28.68 2.58
N SER A 688 -0.86 -28.16 2.90
CA SER A 688 -0.17 -27.22 2.01
C SER A 688 0.20 -27.91 0.68
N LEU A 689 0.69 -29.14 0.73
CA LEU A 689 0.95 -29.95 -0.46
C LEU A 689 -0.32 -30.23 -1.25
N ALA A 690 -1.41 -30.64 -0.58
CA ALA A 690 -2.71 -30.87 -1.22
C ALA A 690 -3.22 -29.62 -1.95
N SER A 691 -2.96 -28.42 -1.42
CA SER A 691 -3.32 -27.17 -2.07
C SER A 691 -2.49 -26.88 -3.32
N ILE A 692 -1.19 -27.22 -3.31
CA ILE A 692 -0.30 -27.11 -4.48
C ILE A 692 -0.73 -28.12 -5.55
N ARG A 693 -0.95 -29.39 -5.16
CA ARG A 693 -1.49 -30.44 -6.05
C ARG A 693 -2.85 -30.08 -6.62
N ALA A 694 -3.71 -29.37 -5.88
CA ALA A 694 -4.98 -28.90 -6.42
C ALA A 694 -4.78 -27.87 -7.55
N ARG A 695 -3.76 -27.00 -7.46
CA ARG A 695 -3.41 -26.08 -8.56
C ARG A 695 -2.82 -26.82 -9.75
N GLU A 696 -1.94 -27.78 -9.53
CA GLU A 696 -1.36 -28.59 -10.60
C GLU A 696 -2.42 -29.45 -11.30
N SER A 697 -3.35 -30.03 -10.54
CA SER A 697 -4.48 -30.80 -11.06
C SER A 697 -5.40 -29.94 -11.93
N LEU A 698 -5.58 -28.65 -11.58
CA LEU A 698 -6.35 -27.70 -12.37
C LEU A 698 -5.74 -27.50 -13.78
N GLU A 699 -4.41 -27.51 -13.88
CA GLU A 699 -3.67 -27.39 -15.14
C GLU A 699 -3.63 -28.72 -15.91
N ALA A 700 -3.32 -29.82 -15.23
CA ALA A 700 -3.19 -31.14 -15.82
C ALA A 700 -4.54 -31.77 -16.21
N GLY A 701 -5.62 -31.41 -15.51
CA GLY A 701 -6.94 -31.97 -15.70
C GLY A 701 -7.11 -33.42 -15.23
N VAL A 702 -6.24 -33.89 -14.34
CA VAL A 702 -6.26 -35.26 -13.77
C VAL A 702 -6.17 -35.22 -12.23
N PRO A 703 -6.70 -36.23 -11.50
CA PRO A 703 -6.47 -36.36 -10.07
C PRO A 703 -4.98 -36.54 -9.76
N LEU A 704 -4.51 -35.94 -8.67
CA LEU A 704 -3.15 -36.04 -8.19
C LEU A 704 -3.13 -36.54 -6.74
N ASP A 705 -2.20 -37.45 -6.47
CA ASP A 705 -2.00 -37.98 -5.13
C ASP A 705 -1.23 -36.98 -4.24
N VAL A 706 -1.54 -37.04 -2.95
CA VAL A 706 -0.90 -36.26 -1.91
C VAL A 706 -0.09 -37.23 -1.06
N GLU A 707 1.15 -37.47 -1.47
CA GLU A 707 2.06 -38.38 -0.78
C GLU A 707 2.71 -37.71 0.45
N PRO A 708 3.19 -38.48 1.44
CA PRO A 708 3.99 -37.91 2.53
C PRO A 708 5.30 -37.33 1.99
N LEU A 709 5.63 -36.13 2.44
CA LEU A 709 6.96 -35.57 2.19
C LEU A 709 8.01 -36.43 2.92
N CYS A 710 9.09 -36.79 2.22
CA CYS A 710 10.14 -37.66 2.75
C CYS A 710 10.73 -37.10 4.06
N GLY A 711 11.01 -37.98 5.03
CA GLY A 711 11.65 -37.63 6.30
C GLY A 711 10.69 -37.16 7.40
N VAL A 712 9.38 -37.09 7.14
CA VAL A 712 8.35 -36.76 8.12
C VAL A 712 7.63 -38.06 8.52
N GLU A 713 8.18 -38.80 9.49
CA GLU A 713 7.46 -39.95 10.07
C GLU A 713 6.27 -39.47 10.94
N PRO A 714 5.17 -40.25 11.00
CA PRO A 714 3.96 -39.89 11.75
C PRO A 714 4.16 -39.56 13.23
#